data_AF-A0A8S3SXX5-F1
#
_entry.id   AF-A0A8S3SXX5-F1
#
_cell.length_a   1.000
_cell.length_b   1.000
_cell.length_c   1.000
_cell.angle_alpha   90.00
_cell.angle_beta   90.00
_cell.angle_gamma   90.00
#
_symmetry.space_group_name_H-M   'P 1'
#
loop_
_entity.id
_entity.type
_entity.pdbx_description
1 polymer ?
#
loop_
_entity_poly.entity_id
_entity_poly.type
_entity_poly.pdbx_seq_one_letter_code
_entity_poly.pdbx_strand_id
1 'polypeptide(L)'
;MERSVGSRLIGLFQQLDKIGGKAAKNPSSTDDLQQIRYVTSKIYQLLNQQEKIHRDSVLKNAAQLDLILCTLRNCSDRAVVVNIIHILLELLGKTQVGKRSSALVSANTTNILLQCMVRETEDNVTNDDLLILAHQVLAKLSSKGVNASYLGKHNAIPPMFRVIQQCGRKHTTVLKLALEIVYNVTKSNWHQLDTKHRHVNIRKAILNILKNITNLKSGRKALADANGIQILYDTAQDVIDCREMESLILLASVIMRKCCPRNKLPCDIRSPVKFDLPESELYPESTRQEGSMSYGSSSETPDSDSSSLEDDDDIDSDDERFKTDNSEETEDDQGEAPQPFKRNPDDLRMYDKFFPEIFEIEIKEDDDLDPSLLPPTSIYIPTGNFENLMSSEAQQIKHSLYQKEGTFLYSSRTSGYSSYESDYPDNYRTGRCDSATAINMKTGSSLFSLDLPQKGAIKKTLISQPKTSKKSKAGKKSSNTNKKVGKKTSTTSYPDLLEFESEFEGMNISQDQKDVDETGSSSGEEDDTDSYFHDVLVYQDKACSTKGAYRFEKIGYPDLIGARGCPYLEPLYRRKFGVQRAKVFEDIDRMIHPEHVIDRDVYDVDATIKRCGSTYCNRNSNLSNRDELRIGSQLDAVGANSLRFNAQFECGNLRKAIWVREFEYDLILNPDVNTNHHHQWFYFEVSNMIADIPYRFNIVNCEKLNSQFNFGMKPVMFSVTESIEGRPFWSRVGTDICYYKNHFTRSAQATGGVKGKTYFTATFTVKFKHNKDICYMAYHFPYTYTTLQTHIQIWDRSTDHSQIFFRNQTFCQTISGNNVPVLTVTAQPKSYSRDNVEELRSRPYIFLSGRVHPGESNSSWVMKGTIDFLLSKKPAAQQLRENFIFKIVPMLNPDGVINGNHRCSLAAEDLNRRWDNPCPKLHPTIYHTKGLLQYLQMINKSPLVYCDYHGHSRRKNIFLYGCSPTMSWIPNDSVNPATTGNRMEDNAYKTLPRILHLTSPVFSWPNCSFLVEKAKETTARVVVWRQIGVLRSYTMESTYCGIDRDGKFKDQHITTSMMEDMGQKFSEALIRTRTKYTTENMVSFPPLSDSQQNLGATAQDPDLLKKADSKKSGDDDDLDEPVHRRQTLHRRDEDENLYSGGEDIDDMNEESSEEEMYGDDDEENYADDQS
;
A
#
# COMPACT_ATOMS: atom_id res chain seq x y z
N MET A 1 -71.10 -8.90 41.73
CA MET A 1 -70.15 -7.76 41.70
C MET A 1 -69.95 -7.17 40.30
N GLU A 2 -69.77 -7.98 39.26
CA GLU A 2 -69.32 -7.58 37.90
C GLU A 2 -70.01 -6.34 37.29
N ARG A 3 -71.34 -6.21 37.39
CA ARG A 3 -72.08 -5.02 36.88
C ARG A 3 -71.55 -3.69 37.43
N SER A 4 -71.00 -3.68 38.66
CA SER A 4 -70.42 -2.47 39.27
C SER A 4 -69.10 -2.05 38.61
N VAL A 5 -68.30 -2.99 38.11
CA VAL A 5 -66.99 -2.70 37.50
C VAL A 5 -67.16 -2.07 36.12
N GLY A 6 -68.03 -2.65 35.27
CA GLY A 6 -68.31 -2.08 33.95
C GLY A 6 -68.94 -0.68 34.03
N SER A 7 -69.84 -0.43 34.99
CA SER A 7 -70.41 0.90 35.25
C SER A 7 -69.34 1.93 35.67
N ARG A 8 -68.41 1.56 36.57
CA ARG A 8 -67.28 2.42 36.95
C ARG A 8 -66.35 2.72 35.77
N LEU A 9 -66.08 1.73 34.92
CA LEU A 9 -65.24 1.90 33.73
C LEU A 9 -65.88 2.86 32.71
N ILE A 10 -67.19 2.75 32.48
CA ILE A 10 -67.95 3.70 31.64
C ILE A 10 -67.90 5.12 32.25
N GLY A 11 -68.10 5.26 33.56
CA GLY A 11 -68.02 6.55 34.25
C GLY A 11 -66.63 7.20 34.17
N LEU A 12 -65.56 6.41 34.24
CA LEU A 12 -64.18 6.91 34.05
C LEU A 12 -63.92 7.34 32.60
N PHE A 13 -64.44 6.63 31.60
CA PHE A 13 -64.37 7.10 30.20
C PHE A 13 -65.18 8.39 29.99
N GLN A 14 -66.36 8.53 30.62
CA GLN A 14 -67.13 9.78 30.56
C GLN A 14 -66.43 10.95 31.27
N GLN A 15 -65.65 10.69 32.32
CA GLN A 15 -64.78 11.70 32.93
C GLN A 15 -63.62 12.07 31.99
N LEU A 16 -62.94 11.08 31.40
CA LEU A 16 -61.86 11.30 30.44
C LEU A 16 -62.32 12.10 29.21
N ASP A 17 -63.52 11.83 28.71
CA ASP A 17 -64.14 12.56 27.59
C ASP A 17 -64.41 14.03 27.95
N LYS A 18 -65.06 14.25 29.10
CA LYS A 18 -65.42 15.58 29.60
C LYS A 18 -64.21 16.50 29.87
N ILE A 19 -63.07 15.92 30.24
CA ILE A 19 -61.81 16.66 30.48
C ILE A 19 -61.01 16.76 29.17
N GLY A 20 -60.79 15.64 28.49
CA GLY A 20 -60.00 15.53 27.25
C GLY A 20 -60.56 16.36 26.11
N GLY A 21 -61.89 16.41 25.94
CA GLY A 21 -62.56 17.24 24.92
C GLY A 21 -62.33 18.75 25.08
N LYS A 22 -61.81 19.21 26.23
CA LYS A 22 -61.34 20.59 26.44
C LYS A 22 -59.81 20.69 26.38
N ALA A 23 -59.10 19.82 27.09
CA ALA A 23 -57.64 19.90 27.22
C ALA A 23 -56.88 19.58 25.92
N ALA A 24 -57.43 18.73 25.04
CA ALA A 24 -56.74 18.21 23.84
C ALA A 24 -56.54 19.22 22.68
N LYS A 25 -56.70 20.54 22.95
CA LYS A 25 -56.38 21.64 22.03
C LYS A 25 -55.53 22.76 22.64
N ASN A 26 -55.39 22.84 23.97
CA ASN A 26 -54.41 23.71 24.66
C ASN A 26 -54.36 23.33 26.16
N PRO A 27 -53.19 22.96 26.72
CA PRO A 27 -53.07 22.57 28.13
C PRO A 27 -52.85 23.79 29.03
N SER A 28 -53.92 24.46 29.47
CA SER A 28 -53.87 25.71 30.25
C SER A 28 -54.14 25.58 31.75
N SER A 29 -54.17 24.36 32.32
CA SER A 29 -54.11 24.16 33.78
C SER A 29 -53.30 22.92 34.17
N THR A 30 -52.60 22.98 35.31
CA THR A 30 -51.89 21.85 35.90
C THR A 30 -52.82 20.80 36.50
N ASP A 31 -54.03 21.20 36.88
CA ASP A 31 -54.95 20.39 37.67
C ASP A 31 -55.75 19.46 36.76
N ASP A 32 -56.12 19.92 35.55
CA ASP A 32 -56.69 19.06 34.50
C ASP A 32 -55.72 17.92 34.15
N LEU A 33 -54.41 18.21 34.01
CA LEU A 33 -53.39 17.19 33.74
C LEU A 33 -53.27 16.17 34.89
N GLN A 34 -53.29 16.61 36.15
CA GLN A 34 -53.34 15.70 37.30
C GLN A 34 -54.61 14.83 37.28
N GLN A 35 -55.76 15.40 36.90
CA GLN A 35 -57.02 14.65 36.81
C GLN A 35 -56.99 13.62 35.67
N ILE A 36 -56.42 13.94 34.50
CA ILE A 36 -56.22 12.98 33.39
C ILE A 36 -55.26 11.85 33.82
N ARG A 37 -54.14 12.17 34.50
CA ARG A 37 -53.23 11.15 35.07
C ARG A 37 -53.95 10.21 36.03
N TYR A 38 -54.79 10.74 36.92
CA TYR A 38 -55.58 9.94 37.87
C TYR A 38 -56.61 9.04 37.16
N VAL A 39 -57.40 9.60 36.24
CA VAL A 39 -58.46 8.86 35.52
C VAL A 39 -57.86 7.76 34.65
N THR A 40 -56.80 8.04 33.89
CA THR A 40 -56.12 7.02 33.07
C THR A 40 -55.48 5.91 33.91
N SER A 41 -54.86 6.25 35.05
CA SER A 41 -54.34 5.24 35.98
C SER A 41 -55.45 4.35 36.57
N LYS A 42 -56.63 4.92 36.87
CA LYS A 42 -57.80 4.15 37.36
C LYS A 42 -58.41 3.26 36.29
N ILE A 43 -58.46 3.69 35.04
CA ILE A 43 -58.88 2.84 33.90
C ILE A 43 -57.94 1.64 33.76
N TYR A 44 -56.61 1.87 33.80
CA TYR A 44 -55.62 0.79 33.76
C TYR A 44 -55.79 -0.20 34.94
N GLN A 45 -55.89 0.30 36.17
CA GLN A 45 -56.07 -0.53 37.37
C GLN A 45 -57.31 -1.43 37.30
N LEU A 46 -58.43 -0.96 36.75
CA LEU A 46 -59.65 -1.77 36.61
C LEU A 46 -59.56 -2.82 35.49
N LEU A 47 -58.89 -2.51 34.38
CA LEU A 47 -58.71 -3.47 33.27
C LEU A 47 -57.81 -4.65 33.68
N ASN A 48 -56.73 -4.37 34.41
CA ASN A 48 -55.79 -5.37 34.93
C ASN A 48 -56.44 -6.34 35.95
N GLN A 49 -57.56 -5.96 36.59
CA GLN A 49 -58.21 -6.76 37.63
C GLN A 49 -59.20 -7.83 37.11
N GLN A 50 -59.72 -7.74 35.87
CA GLN A 50 -60.73 -8.70 35.36
C GLN A 50 -60.60 -8.97 33.84
N GLU A 51 -60.02 -10.12 33.50
CA GLU A 51 -59.33 -10.38 32.22
C GLU A 51 -60.15 -10.47 30.90
N LYS A 52 -61.47 -10.65 30.89
CA LYS A 52 -62.17 -11.04 29.63
C LYS A 52 -63.31 -10.11 29.21
N ILE A 53 -64.34 -10.00 30.04
CA ILE A 53 -65.59 -9.33 29.66
C ILE A 53 -65.36 -7.84 29.37
N HIS A 54 -64.61 -7.14 30.22
CA HIS A 54 -64.38 -5.70 30.06
C HIS A 54 -63.46 -5.38 28.87
N ARG A 55 -62.38 -6.16 28.67
CA ARG A 55 -61.47 -6.00 27.52
C ARG A 55 -62.25 -6.12 26.18
N ASP A 56 -63.12 -7.13 26.06
CA ASP A 56 -63.96 -7.31 24.86
C ASP A 56 -65.12 -6.30 24.77
N SER A 57 -65.52 -5.65 25.86
CA SER A 57 -66.54 -4.59 25.87
C SER A 57 -65.99 -3.25 25.38
N VAL A 58 -64.78 -2.86 25.81
CA VAL A 58 -64.14 -1.62 25.36
C VAL A 58 -63.79 -1.70 23.87
N LEU A 59 -63.24 -2.84 23.42
CA LEU A 59 -62.90 -3.05 22.00
C LEU A 59 -64.11 -3.12 21.05
N LYS A 60 -65.33 -3.18 21.58
CA LYS A 60 -66.59 -3.09 20.80
C LYS A 60 -67.22 -1.69 20.82
N ASN A 61 -66.75 -0.80 21.69
CA ASN A 61 -67.28 0.54 21.84
C ASN A 61 -66.34 1.54 21.17
N ALA A 62 -66.63 1.88 19.91
CA ALA A 62 -65.80 2.78 19.10
C ALA A 62 -65.46 4.08 19.85
N ALA A 63 -66.45 4.77 20.42
CA ALA A 63 -66.23 6.01 21.16
C ALA A 63 -65.27 5.88 22.36
N GLN A 64 -65.24 4.74 23.05
CA GLN A 64 -64.27 4.50 24.12
C GLN A 64 -62.86 4.26 23.57
N LEU A 65 -62.74 3.58 22.43
CA LEU A 65 -61.45 3.33 21.79
C LEU A 65 -60.89 4.60 21.13
N ASP A 66 -61.72 5.35 20.42
CA ASP A 66 -61.38 6.63 19.80
C ASP A 66 -60.91 7.64 20.86
N LEU A 67 -61.53 7.67 22.04
CA LEU A 67 -61.11 8.52 23.17
C LEU A 67 -59.71 8.16 23.71
N ILE A 68 -59.41 6.86 23.86
CA ILE A 68 -58.07 6.37 24.24
C ILE A 68 -57.02 6.83 23.22
N LEU A 69 -57.32 6.66 21.92
CA LEU A 69 -56.40 6.98 20.83
C LEU A 69 -56.26 8.48 20.57
N CYS A 70 -57.32 9.27 20.76
CA CYS A 70 -57.27 10.73 20.70
C CYS A 70 -56.45 11.30 21.85
N THR A 71 -56.56 10.72 23.06
CA THR A 71 -55.72 11.06 24.21
C THR A 71 -54.25 10.75 23.93
N LEU A 72 -53.95 9.58 23.34
CA LEU A 72 -52.57 9.20 22.95
C LEU A 72 -51.97 10.15 21.90
N ARG A 73 -52.76 10.57 20.91
CA ARG A 73 -52.28 11.46 19.83
C ARG A 73 -52.02 12.89 20.35
N ASN A 74 -52.94 13.42 21.15
CA ASN A 74 -53.01 14.85 21.48
C ASN A 74 -52.35 15.22 22.83
N CYS A 75 -52.03 14.26 23.70
CA CYS A 75 -51.37 14.53 24.98
C CYS A 75 -49.86 14.28 24.90
N SER A 76 -49.07 15.20 25.46
CA SER A 76 -47.60 15.09 25.62
C SER A 76 -47.18 14.77 27.07
N ASP A 77 -48.13 14.55 27.99
CA ASP A 77 -47.81 14.22 29.37
C ASP A 77 -47.35 12.77 29.51
N ARG A 78 -46.06 12.56 29.78
CA ARG A 78 -45.42 11.23 29.86
C ARG A 78 -46.20 10.22 30.72
N ALA A 79 -46.76 10.64 31.86
CA ALA A 79 -47.52 9.73 32.73
C ALA A 79 -48.89 9.35 32.15
N VAL A 80 -49.57 10.27 31.45
CA VAL A 80 -50.79 9.96 30.69
C VAL A 80 -50.47 9.02 29.53
N VAL A 81 -49.43 9.29 28.75
CA VAL A 81 -49.02 8.46 27.60
C VAL A 81 -48.68 7.02 28.05
N VAL A 82 -47.86 6.87 29.10
CA VAL A 82 -47.53 5.55 29.69
C VAL A 82 -48.77 4.80 30.15
N ASN A 83 -49.69 5.45 30.89
CA ASN A 83 -50.97 4.83 31.30
C ASN A 83 -51.79 4.34 30.09
N ILE A 84 -51.85 5.13 29.02
CA ILE A 84 -52.61 4.79 27.80
C ILE A 84 -51.97 3.63 27.03
N ILE A 85 -50.65 3.56 26.90
CA ILE A 85 -49.99 2.41 26.25
C ILE A 85 -50.14 1.15 27.11
N HIS A 86 -50.09 1.24 28.43
CA HIS A 86 -50.45 0.13 29.32
C HIS A 86 -51.89 -0.34 29.10
N ILE A 87 -52.86 0.57 28.93
CA ILE A 87 -54.25 0.23 28.60
C ILE A 87 -54.32 -0.53 27.25
N LEU A 88 -53.63 -0.08 26.21
CA LEU A 88 -53.60 -0.77 24.91
C LEU A 88 -52.97 -2.18 25.00
N LEU A 89 -51.87 -2.32 25.74
CA LEU A 89 -51.19 -3.59 25.98
C LEU A 89 -52.07 -4.60 26.74
N GLU A 90 -52.88 -4.07 27.66
CA GLU A 90 -53.79 -4.80 28.53
C GLU A 90 -55.09 -5.19 27.80
N LEU A 91 -55.64 -4.32 26.94
CA LEU A 91 -56.77 -4.64 26.07
C LEU A 91 -56.44 -5.80 25.13
N LEU A 92 -55.22 -5.85 24.57
CA LEU A 92 -54.72 -7.02 23.83
C LEU A 92 -54.67 -8.29 24.71
N GLY A 93 -54.23 -8.13 25.96
CA GLY A 93 -54.15 -9.21 26.96
C GLY A 93 -53.11 -10.28 26.63
N LYS A 94 -53.32 -11.50 27.15
CA LYS A 94 -52.47 -12.68 26.95
C LYS A 94 -53.12 -13.79 26.10
N THR A 95 -54.43 -13.72 25.85
CA THR A 95 -55.19 -14.75 25.10
C THR A 95 -56.13 -14.09 24.08
N GLN A 96 -56.45 -14.81 23.00
CA GLN A 96 -57.29 -14.30 21.88
C GLN A 96 -56.76 -13.02 21.20
N VAL A 97 -55.47 -12.70 21.38
CA VAL A 97 -54.78 -11.51 20.83
C VAL A 97 -55.14 -11.26 19.36
N GLY A 98 -55.10 -12.31 18.53
CA GLY A 98 -55.39 -12.21 17.09
C GLY A 98 -56.83 -11.84 16.70
N LYS A 99 -57.81 -11.82 17.62
CA LYS A 99 -59.14 -11.21 17.36
C LYS A 99 -59.13 -9.73 17.75
N ARG A 100 -58.53 -9.42 18.90
CA ARG A 100 -58.47 -8.08 19.49
C ARG A 100 -57.56 -7.13 18.70
N SER A 101 -56.45 -7.64 18.18
CA SER A 101 -55.53 -6.89 17.33
C SER A 101 -56.19 -6.40 16.03
N SER A 102 -57.17 -7.13 15.50
CA SER A 102 -57.91 -6.70 14.30
C SER A 102 -58.71 -5.42 14.56
N ALA A 103 -59.38 -5.31 15.70
CA ALA A 103 -60.16 -4.12 16.06
C ALA A 103 -59.24 -2.90 16.26
N LEU A 104 -58.10 -3.07 16.93
CA LEU A 104 -57.12 -2.01 17.16
C LEU A 104 -56.44 -1.53 15.85
N VAL A 105 -56.11 -2.46 14.94
CA VAL A 105 -55.59 -2.11 13.61
C VAL A 105 -56.65 -1.36 12.79
N SER A 106 -57.91 -1.80 12.79
CA SER A 106 -59.01 -1.09 12.13
C SER A 106 -59.28 0.31 12.71
N ALA A 107 -59.02 0.52 14.01
CA ALA A 107 -59.08 1.83 14.66
C ALA A 107 -57.80 2.68 14.48
N ASN A 108 -56.92 2.34 13.52
CA ASN A 108 -55.68 3.07 13.23
C ASN A 108 -54.70 3.22 14.43
N THR A 109 -54.83 2.37 15.47
CA THR A 109 -53.97 2.39 16.68
C THR A 109 -52.49 2.34 16.31
N THR A 110 -52.17 1.57 15.27
CA THR A 110 -50.84 1.37 14.71
C THR A 110 -50.14 2.69 14.36
N ASN A 111 -50.80 3.56 13.59
CA ASN A 111 -50.22 4.81 13.10
C ASN A 111 -50.01 5.81 14.25
N ILE A 112 -50.98 5.89 15.17
CA ILE A 112 -50.90 6.78 16.33
C ILE A 112 -49.76 6.37 17.28
N LEU A 113 -49.52 5.06 17.48
CA LEU A 113 -48.34 4.57 18.22
C LEU A 113 -47.03 4.93 17.52
N LEU A 114 -46.96 4.84 16.19
CA LEU A 114 -45.77 5.19 15.42
C LEU A 114 -45.48 6.70 15.48
N GLN A 115 -46.51 7.55 15.38
CA GLN A 115 -46.38 9.00 15.57
C GLN A 115 -45.95 9.38 16.99
N CYS A 116 -46.43 8.66 18.01
CA CYS A 116 -45.98 8.82 19.39
C CYS A 116 -44.51 8.41 19.56
N MET A 117 -44.10 7.28 18.98
CA MET A 117 -42.70 6.82 19.00
C MET A 117 -41.75 7.78 18.28
N VAL A 118 -42.14 8.33 17.12
CA VAL A 118 -41.32 9.32 16.40
C VAL A 118 -41.09 10.58 17.23
N ARG A 119 -42.16 11.10 17.84
CA ARG A 119 -42.10 12.29 18.71
C ARG A 119 -41.12 12.10 19.89
N GLU A 120 -41.19 10.96 20.58
CA GLU A 120 -40.29 10.61 21.70
C GLU A 120 -38.88 10.14 21.23
N THR A 121 -38.58 10.25 19.93
CA THR A 121 -37.23 10.13 19.33
C THR A 121 -36.71 11.40 18.68
N GLU A 122 -37.53 12.45 18.57
CA GLU A 122 -37.11 13.77 18.09
C GLU A 122 -36.69 14.67 19.27
N ASP A 123 -37.19 14.40 20.48
CA ASP A 123 -36.61 14.89 21.74
C ASP A 123 -35.30 14.15 22.08
N ASN A 124 -34.21 14.89 22.30
CA ASN A 124 -32.84 14.39 22.57
C ASN A 124 -32.64 13.57 23.88
N VAL A 125 -33.70 13.08 24.52
CA VAL A 125 -33.66 12.26 25.75
C VAL A 125 -34.63 11.08 25.60
N THR A 126 -34.12 9.93 25.16
CA THR A 126 -34.94 8.73 24.91
C THR A 126 -35.62 8.22 26.17
N ASN A 127 -36.93 7.97 26.07
CA ASN A 127 -37.77 7.48 27.15
C ASN A 127 -37.93 5.95 27.07
N ASP A 128 -36.94 5.22 27.59
CA ASP A 128 -36.76 3.78 27.32
C ASP A 128 -37.98 2.93 27.70
N ASP A 129 -38.59 3.17 28.86
CA ASP A 129 -39.78 2.43 29.31
C ASP A 129 -40.96 2.63 28.36
N LEU A 130 -41.17 3.86 27.88
CA LEU A 130 -42.23 4.18 26.92
C LEU A 130 -41.97 3.49 25.57
N LEU A 131 -40.73 3.54 25.08
CA LEU A 131 -40.33 2.88 23.84
C LEU A 131 -40.45 1.36 23.94
N ILE A 132 -40.09 0.75 25.08
CA ILE A 132 -40.32 -0.67 25.36
C ILE A 132 -41.83 -0.99 25.30
N LEU A 133 -42.67 -0.22 25.98
CA LEU A 133 -44.12 -0.47 26.04
C LEU A 133 -44.80 -0.31 24.67
N ALA A 134 -44.44 0.73 23.90
CA ALA A 134 -44.96 0.93 22.54
C ALA A 134 -44.59 -0.24 21.61
N HIS A 135 -43.33 -0.70 21.67
CA HIS A 135 -42.90 -1.88 20.93
C HIS A 135 -43.59 -3.17 21.39
N GLN A 136 -43.87 -3.37 22.69
CA GLN A 136 -44.64 -4.54 23.14
C GLN A 136 -46.07 -4.57 22.56
N VAL A 137 -46.71 -3.40 22.40
CA VAL A 137 -48.02 -3.30 21.74
C VAL A 137 -47.91 -3.63 20.24
N LEU A 138 -46.97 -3.01 19.53
CA LEU A 138 -46.76 -3.27 18.10
C LEU A 138 -46.33 -4.73 17.80
N ALA A 139 -45.56 -5.38 18.67
CA ALA A 139 -45.19 -6.80 18.55
C ALA A 139 -46.44 -7.69 18.62
N LYS A 140 -47.30 -7.49 19.64
CA LYS A 140 -48.59 -8.19 19.72
C LYS A 140 -49.50 -7.90 18.51
N LEU A 141 -49.54 -6.67 18.01
CA LEU A 141 -50.36 -6.30 16.85
C LEU A 141 -49.86 -6.96 15.55
N SER A 142 -48.54 -7.02 15.33
CA SER A 142 -47.90 -7.59 14.13
C SER A 142 -47.90 -9.13 14.07
N SER A 143 -48.19 -9.81 15.17
CA SER A 143 -48.25 -11.29 15.28
C SER A 143 -49.17 -12.03 14.28
N LYS A 144 -50.00 -11.30 13.51
CA LYS A 144 -50.76 -11.80 12.36
C LYS A 144 -50.25 -11.21 11.06
N GLY A 145 -49.97 -12.04 10.06
CA GLY A 145 -49.45 -11.60 8.75
C GLY A 145 -50.30 -10.54 8.02
N VAL A 146 -51.63 -10.56 8.19
CA VAL A 146 -52.51 -9.50 7.63
C VAL A 146 -52.23 -8.13 8.28
N ASN A 147 -52.06 -8.10 9.61
CA ASN A 147 -51.73 -6.90 10.36
C ASN A 147 -50.30 -6.43 10.06
N ALA A 148 -49.37 -7.37 9.87
CA ALA A 148 -47.99 -7.08 9.48
C ALA A 148 -47.90 -6.49 8.06
N SER A 149 -48.72 -6.97 7.12
CA SER A 149 -48.85 -6.37 5.79
C SER A 149 -49.45 -4.96 5.85
N TYR A 150 -50.43 -4.72 6.73
CA TYR A 150 -50.99 -3.38 6.98
C TYR A 150 -49.93 -2.41 7.53
N LEU A 151 -49.14 -2.85 8.53
CA LEU A 151 -47.97 -2.12 9.04
C LEU A 151 -47.01 -1.72 7.91
N GLY A 152 -46.63 -2.66 7.04
CA GLY A 152 -45.74 -2.39 5.91
C GLY A 152 -46.32 -1.37 4.91
N LYS A 153 -47.62 -1.48 4.59
CA LYS A 153 -48.29 -0.55 3.64
C LYS A 153 -48.44 0.87 4.18
N HIS A 154 -48.63 1.05 5.49
CA HIS A 154 -48.79 2.37 6.12
C HIS A 154 -47.48 3.02 6.55
N ASN A 155 -46.38 2.70 5.86
CA ASN A 155 -45.05 3.29 6.05
C ASN A 155 -44.56 3.26 7.52
N ALA A 156 -44.90 2.21 8.27
CA ALA A 156 -44.50 2.04 9.67
C ALA A 156 -42.99 1.79 9.84
N ILE A 157 -42.33 1.37 8.77
CA ILE A 157 -41.00 0.78 8.84
C ILE A 157 -39.89 1.85 9.04
N PRO A 158 -39.87 3.01 8.35
CA PRO A 158 -38.88 4.06 8.63
C PRO A 158 -38.92 4.62 10.06
N PRO A 159 -40.10 4.94 10.66
CA PRO A 159 -40.22 5.25 12.09
C PRO A 159 -39.50 4.24 12.99
N MET A 160 -39.75 2.95 12.79
CA MET A 160 -39.13 1.90 13.60
C MET A 160 -37.61 1.85 13.46
N PHE A 161 -37.07 2.13 12.27
CA PHE A 161 -35.62 2.16 12.09
C PHE A 161 -34.93 3.38 12.68
N ARG A 162 -35.58 4.55 12.73
CA ARG A 162 -35.07 5.71 13.50
C ARG A 162 -34.87 5.33 14.98
N VAL A 163 -35.89 4.73 15.61
CA VAL A 163 -35.78 4.29 17.02
C VAL A 163 -34.70 3.22 17.20
N ILE A 164 -34.59 2.26 16.28
CA ILE A 164 -33.54 1.23 16.31
C ILE A 164 -32.12 1.82 16.21
N GLN A 165 -31.92 2.85 15.37
CA GLN A 165 -30.62 3.52 15.23
C GLN A 165 -30.24 4.25 16.51
N GLN A 166 -31.15 5.07 17.07
CA GLN A 166 -30.90 5.86 18.28
C GLN A 166 -30.75 5.02 19.56
N CYS A 167 -31.56 3.97 19.75
CA CYS A 167 -31.47 3.08 20.92
C CYS A 167 -30.23 2.13 20.91
N GLY A 168 -29.23 2.43 20.08
CA GLY A 168 -28.07 1.61 19.78
C GLY A 168 -27.28 1.13 21.01
N ARG A 169 -26.95 -0.16 21.04
CA ARG A 169 -26.22 -0.92 22.08
C ARG A 169 -26.81 -0.93 23.50
N LYS A 170 -27.46 0.14 23.96
CA LYS A 170 -27.93 0.32 25.34
C LYS A 170 -29.21 -0.47 25.67
N HIS A 171 -30.16 -0.56 24.74
CA HIS A 171 -31.53 -1.07 25.04
C HIS A 171 -31.86 -2.36 24.28
N THR A 172 -31.22 -3.47 24.67
CA THR A 172 -31.39 -4.79 24.04
C THR A 172 -32.84 -5.28 23.97
N THR A 173 -33.69 -4.90 24.94
CA THR A 173 -35.13 -5.23 24.94
C THR A 173 -35.90 -4.50 23.85
N VAL A 174 -35.63 -3.21 23.62
CA VAL A 174 -36.22 -2.43 22.52
C VAL A 174 -35.80 -3.03 21.19
N LEU A 175 -34.49 -3.25 21.01
CA LEU A 175 -33.93 -3.85 19.79
C LEU A 175 -34.54 -5.23 19.48
N LYS A 176 -34.74 -6.08 20.49
CA LYS A 176 -35.38 -7.40 20.31
C LYS A 176 -36.84 -7.28 19.85
N LEU A 177 -37.64 -6.41 20.46
CA LEU A 177 -39.06 -6.24 20.11
C LEU A 177 -39.21 -5.56 18.73
N ALA A 178 -38.36 -4.59 18.43
CA ALA A 178 -38.33 -3.92 17.13
C ALA A 178 -37.94 -4.90 16.01
N LEU A 179 -36.93 -5.75 16.23
CA LEU A 179 -36.58 -6.87 15.35
C LEU A 179 -37.73 -7.87 15.19
N GLU A 180 -38.48 -8.19 16.24
CA GLU A 180 -39.64 -9.11 16.16
C GLU A 180 -40.74 -8.56 15.25
N ILE A 181 -41.02 -7.26 15.33
CA ILE A 181 -42.00 -6.59 14.45
C ILE A 181 -41.47 -6.52 13.01
N VAL A 182 -40.20 -6.13 12.80
CA VAL A 182 -39.55 -6.11 11.48
C VAL A 182 -39.53 -7.51 10.86
N TYR A 183 -39.31 -8.57 11.66
CA TYR A 183 -39.43 -9.96 11.23
C TYR A 183 -40.87 -10.32 10.82
N ASN A 184 -41.87 -9.97 11.64
CA ASN A 184 -43.27 -10.22 11.30
C ASN A 184 -43.70 -9.51 10.01
N VAL A 185 -43.19 -8.30 9.75
CA VAL A 185 -43.44 -7.53 8.52
C VAL A 185 -42.66 -8.11 7.32
N THR A 186 -41.37 -8.41 7.44
CA THR A 186 -40.56 -9.02 6.36
C THR A 186 -41.06 -10.39 5.92
N LYS A 187 -41.65 -11.16 6.84
CA LYS A 187 -42.33 -12.44 6.58
C LYS A 187 -43.57 -12.33 5.68
N SER A 188 -44.09 -11.13 5.39
CA SER A 188 -45.21 -10.95 4.46
C SER A 188 -44.78 -10.76 2.99
N ASN A 189 -43.68 -11.41 2.58
CA ASN A 189 -43.12 -11.45 1.22
C ASN A 189 -42.78 -10.12 0.51
N TRP A 190 -42.81 -8.96 1.19
CA TRP A 190 -42.58 -7.67 0.52
C TRP A 190 -41.21 -7.58 -0.18
N HIS A 191 -40.18 -8.25 0.36
CA HIS A 191 -38.82 -8.22 -0.19
C HIS A 191 -38.69 -8.91 -1.55
N GLN A 192 -39.55 -9.89 -1.85
CA GLN A 192 -39.63 -10.56 -3.16
C GLN A 192 -40.40 -9.72 -4.21
N LEU A 193 -41.08 -8.66 -3.78
CA LEU A 193 -41.85 -7.75 -4.62
C LEU A 193 -41.17 -6.38 -4.79
N ASP A 194 -40.06 -6.14 -4.08
CA ASP A 194 -39.26 -4.91 -4.15
C ASP A 194 -38.26 -4.93 -5.33
N THR A 195 -38.80 -5.14 -6.54
CA THR A 195 -38.02 -5.20 -7.80
C THR A 195 -37.51 -3.83 -8.27
N LYS A 196 -37.76 -2.76 -7.51
CA LYS A 196 -37.30 -1.39 -7.78
C LYS A 196 -36.46 -0.84 -6.63
N HIS A 197 -35.96 -1.69 -5.73
CA HIS A 197 -35.06 -1.35 -4.61
C HIS A 197 -35.57 -0.18 -3.73
N ARG A 198 -36.89 0.03 -3.65
CA ARG A 198 -37.56 1.13 -2.93
C ARG A 198 -37.39 1.02 -1.42
N HIS A 199 -36.85 -0.10 -0.94
CA HIS A 199 -36.67 -0.41 0.47
C HIS A 199 -35.19 -0.67 0.83
N VAL A 200 -34.23 -0.09 0.09
CA VAL A 200 -32.79 -0.11 0.44
C VAL A 200 -32.54 0.33 1.89
N ASN A 201 -33.12 1.46 2.34
CA ASN A 201 -32.92 1.96 3.71
C ASN A 201 -33.38 0.95 4.78
N ILE A 202 -34.42 0.17 4.50
CA ILE A 202 -34.91 -0.91 5.36
C ILE A 202 -33.89 -2.04 5.45
N ARG A 203 -33.30 -2.43 4.31
CA ARG A 203 -32.22 -3.43 4.27
C ARG A 203 -30.96 -2.92 4.99
N LYS A 204 -30.57 -1.64 4.78
CA LYS A 204 -29.40 -0.97 5.40
C LYS A 204 -29.54 -0.96 6.92
N ALA A 205 -30.71 -0.62 7.43
CA ALA A 205 -30.98 -0.61 8.86
C ALA A 205 -30.97 -2.02 9.48
N ILE A 206 -31.56 -3.04 8.84
CA ILE A 206 -31.47 -4.45 9.29
C ILE A 206 -30.01 -4.90 9.41
N LEU A 207 -29.20 -4.62 8.38
CA LEU A 207 -27.78 -4.94 8.38
C LEU A 207 -27.02 -4.15 9.48
N ASN A 208 -27.36 -2.89 9.74
CA ASN A 208 -26.76 -2.12 10.84
C ASN A 208 -27.05 -2.73 12.23
N ILE A 209 -28.23 -3.32 12.44
CA ILE A 209 -28.53 -4.07 13.67
C ILE A 209 -27.61 -5.29 13.75
N LEU A 210 -27.40 -6.01 12.65
CA LEU A 210 -26.49 -7.16 12.59
C LEU A 210 -25.03 -6.74 12.81
N LYS A 211 -24.53 -5.62 12.25
CA LYS A 211 -23.19 -5.06 12.56
C LYS A 211 -23.04 -4.77 14.06
N ASN A 212 -24.12 -4.31 14.71
CA ASN A 212 -24.14 -4.01 16.13
C ASN A 212 -24.22 -5.26 17.03
N ILE A 213 -25.07 -6.23 16.72
CA ILE A 213 -25.16 -7.51 17.45
C ILE A 213 -23.83 -8.27 17.37
N THR A 214 -23.19 -8.28 16.20
CA THR A 214 -21.92 -9.00 15.95
C THR A 214 -20.68 -8.33 16.57
N ASN A 215 -20.82 -7.19 17.27
CA ASN A 215 -19.82 -6.76 18.25
C ASN A 215 -19.66 -7.79 19.38
N LEU A 216 -20.76 -8.44 19.79
CA LEU A 216 -20.75 -9.42 20.87
C LEU A 216 -20.25 -10.78 20.36
N LYS A 217 -19.38 -11.45 21.12
CA LYS A 217 -18.89 -12.81 20.82
C LYS A 217 -20.05 -13.82 20.71
N SER A 218 -21.07 -13.66 21.55
CA SER A 218 -22.33 -14.40 21.49
C SER A 218 -23.17 -14.06 20.25
N GLY A 219 -23.18 -12.81 19.80
CA GLY A 219 -23.87 -12.36 18.59
C GLY A 219 -23.24 -12.91 17.31
N ARG A 220 -21.91 -12.93 17.23
CA ARG A 220 -21.16 -13.61 16.14
C ARG A 220 -21.52 -15.09 16.07
N LYS A 221 -21.43 -15.79 17.21
CA LYS A 221 -21.78 -17.21 17.29
C LYS A 221 -23.24 -17.47 16.90
N ALA A 222 -24.19 -16.69 17.41
CA ALA A 222 -25.60 -16.84 17.07
C ALA A 222 -25.90 -16.63 15.58
N LEU A 223 -25.18 -15.74 14.89
CA LEU A 223 -25.31 -15.56 13.44
C LEU A 223 -24.72 -16.75 12.67
N ALA A 224 -23.54 -17.25 13.07
CA ALA A 224 -22.91 -18.41 12.46
C ALA A 224 -23.73 -19.70 12.65
N ASP A 225 -24.20 -19.96 13.88
CA ASP A 225 -25.05 -21.11 14.23
C ASP A 225 -26.39 -21.11 13.47
N ALA A 226 -26.84 -19.94 12.98
CA ALA A 226 -28.05 -19.76 12.19
C ALA A 226 -27.80 -19.80 10.66
N ASN A 227 -26.61 -20.20 10.21
CA ASN A 227 -26.13 -20.13 8.82
C ASN A 227 -26.18 -18.72 8.20
N GLY A 228 -26.14 -17.67 9.04
CA GLY A 228 -26.32 -16.28 8.61
C GLY A 228 -25.20 -15.73 7.74
N ILE A 229 -24.01 -16.33 7.75
CA ILE A 229 -22.91 -15.95 6.86
C ILE A 229 -23.24 -16.34 5.41
N GLN A 230 -23.65 -17.59 5.16
CA GLN A 230 -24.10 -18.04 3.83
C GLN A 230 -25.27 -17.21 3.33
N ILE A 231 -26.30 -17.00 4.17
CA ILE A 231 -27.49 -16.22 3.78
C ILE A 231 -27.12 -14.77 3.39
N LEU A 232 -26.17 -14.15 4.09
CA LEU A 232 -25.66 -12.81 3.73
C LEU A 232 -24.77 -12.83 2.48
N TYR A 233 -24.07 -13.93 2.21
CA TYR A 233 -23.26 -14.12 1.01
C TYR A 233 -24.15 -14.25 -0.23
N ASP A 234 -25.09 -15.20 -0.22
CA ASP A 234 -26.04 -15.47 -1.31
C ASP A 234 -26.84 -14.20 -1.66
N THR A 235 -27.46 -13.59 -0.65
CA THR A 235 -28.29 -12.37 -0.81
C THR A 235 -27.49 -11.17 -1.34
N ALA A 236 -26.17 -11.15 -1.14
CA ALA A 236 -25.30 -10.09 -1.62
C ALA A 236 -24.65 -10.41 -2.98
N GLN A 237 -24.50 -11.68 -3.35
CA GLN A 237 -24.15 -12.09 -4.71
C GLN A 237 -25.26 -11.72 -5.71
N ASP A 238 -26.52 -12.01 -5.38
CA ASP A 238 -27.71 -11.71 -6.20
C ASP A 238 -27.79 -10.26 -6.71
N VAL A 239 -27.12 -9.33 -6.02
CA VAL A 239 -27.14 -7.89 -6.32
C VAL A 239 -25.75 -7.29 -6.47
N ILE A 240 -24.69 -8.11 -6.59
CA ILE A 240 -23.31 -7.63 -6.43
C ILE A 240 -22.96 -6.50 -7.42
N ASP A 241 -23.37 -6.61 -8.69
CA ASP A 241 -23.04 -5.59 -9.70
C ASP A 241 -23.96 -4.34 -9.70
N CYS A 242 -24.96 -4.31 -8.83
CA CYS A 242 -25.85 -3.15 -8.65
C CYS A 242 -25.19 -2.09 -7.74
N ARG A 243 -24.95 -0.89 -8.27
CA ARG A 243 -24.31 0.22 -7.53
C ARG A 243 -25.22 0.78 -6.45
N GLU A 244 -26.51 0.83 -6.73
CA GLU A 244 -27.58 1.29 -5.84
C GLU A 244 -27.66 0.45 -4.55
N MET A 245 -27.14 -0.78 -4.59
CA MET A 245 -27.08 -1.71 -3.46
C MET A 245 -25.70 -1.71 -2.75
N GLU A 246 -24.72 -0.91 -3.19
CA GLU A 246 -23.34 -0.94 -2.67
C GLU A 246 -23.26 -0.75 -1.15
N SER A 247 -24.00 0.21 -0.59
CA SER A 247 -24.03 0.45 0.86
C SER A 247 -24.55 -0.75 1.68
N LEU A 248 -25.32 -1.64 1.06
CA LEU A 248 -25.76 -2.90 1.65
C LEU A 248 -24.68 -3.98 1.54
N ILE A 249 -24.06 -4.11 0.37
CA ILE A 249 -23.06 -5.16 0.09
C ILE A 249 -21.79 -4.91 0.91
N LEU A 250 -21.35 -3.66 1.03
CA LEU A 250 -20.24 -3.27 1.91
C LEU A 250 -20.54 -3.65 3.36
N LEU A 251 -21.73 -3.31 3.86
CA LEU A 251 -22.15 -3.58 5.24
C LEU A 251 -22.32 -5.08 5.52
N ALA A 252 -22.89 -5.84 4.58
CA ALA A 252 -22.95 -7.30 4.62
C ALA A 252 -21.54 -7.92 4.67
N SER A 253 -20.61 -7.42 3.84
CA SER A 253 -19.22 -7.89 3.84
C SER A 253 -18.50 -7.65 5.17
N VAL A 254 -18.76 -6.52 5.83
CA VAL A 254 -18.24 -6.21 7.18
C VAL A 254 -18.80 -7.20 8.20
N ILE A 255 -20.10 -7.48 8.17
CA ILE A 255 -20.75 -8.44 9.09
C ILE A 255 -20.18 -9.85 8.89
N MET A 256 -20.03 -10.30 7.63
CA MET A 256 -19.44 -11.60 7.30
C MET A 256 -18.00 -11.70 7.80
N ARG A 257 -17.08 -10.82 7.36
CA ARG A 257 -15.67 -10.81 7.81
C ARG A 257 -15.51 -10.75 9.33
N LYS A 258 -16.46 -10.11 10.03
CA LYS A 258 -16.48 -9.98 11.49
C LYS A 258 -16.93 -11.25 12.20
N CYS A 259 -17.75 -12.09 11.55
CA CYS A 259 -18.22 -13.37 12.11
C CYS A 259 -17.35 -14.58 11.70
N CYS A 260 -16.57 -14.44 10.63
CA CYS A 260 -15.51 -15.38 10.27
C CYS A 260 -14.51 -15.59 11.42
N PRO A 261 -13.99 -16.82 11.61
CA PRO A 261 -12.88 -17.09 12.52
C PRO A 261 -11.66 -16.20 12.26
N ARG A 262 -11.08 -15.69 13.35
CA ARG A 262 -9.82 -14.92 13.34
C ARG A 262 -8.63 -15.89 13.31
N ASN A 263 -7.98 -15.99 12.17
CA ASN A 263 -6.84 -16.88 11.97
C ASN A 263 -5.52 -16.23 12.40
N LYS A 264 -4.50 -17.05 12.66
CA LYS A 264 -3.08 -16.62 12.72
C LYS A 264 -2.44 -16.93 11.36
N LEU A 265 -1.31 -16.28 11.05
CA LEU A 265 -0.51 -16.67 9.88
C LEU A 265 0.02 -18.11 10.05
N PRO A 266 0.13 -18.92 8.98
CA PRO A 266 0.64 -20.30 9.01
C PRO A 266 2.18 -20.38 9.05
N CYS A 267 2.81 -19.52 9.86
CA CYS A 267 4.25 -19.45 10.13
C CYS A 267 4.52 -18.78 11.50
N ASP A 268 5.77 -18.80 11.98
CA ASP A 268 6.19 -17.93 13.09
C ASP A 268 6.15 -16.45 12.62
N ILE A 269 5.94 -15.51 13.53
CA ILE A 269 5.95 -14.07 13.26
C ILE A 269 7.40 -13.54 13.24
N ARG A 270 8.32 -14.17 13.98
CA ARG A 270 9.75 -13.83 13.95
C ARG A 270 10.40 -14.31 12.64
N SER A 271 11.42 -13.58 12.17
CA SER A 271 12.22 -13.99 11.00
C SER A 271 12.90 -15.35 11.25
N PRO A 272 12.87 -16.28 10.29
CA PRO A 272 13.55 -17.57 10.40
C PRO A 272 15.06 -17.43 10.13
N VAL A 273 15.48 -16.33 9.49
CA VAL A 273 16.86 -15.90 9.37
C VAL A 273 17.23 -15.10 10.62
N LYS A 274 18.30 -15.53 11.29
CA LYS A 274 18.91 -14.83 12.42
C LYS A 274 20.34 -14.46 12.08
N PHE A 275 20.82 -13.36 12.65
CA PHE A 275 22.21 -12.93 12.52
C PHE A 275 22.75 -12.54 13.90
N ASP A 276 23.85 -13.17 14.31
CA ASP A 276 24.43 -12.95 15.64
C ASP A 276 25.19 -11.60 15.69
N LEU A 277 24.82 -10.76 16.66
CA LEU A 277 25.30 -9.37 16.73
C LEU A 277 26.54 -9.21 17.62
N PRO A 278 27.49 -8.33 17.25
CA PRO A 278 28.69 -8.12 18.05
C PRO A 278 28.39 -7.56 19.45
N GLU A 279 29.19 -7.99 20.42
CA GLU A 279 29.16 -7.48 21.79
C GLU A 279 29.55 -6.00 21.82
N SER A 280 28.76 -5.18 22.50
CA SER A 280 28.95 -3.72 22.54
C SER A 280 28.64 -3.20 23.94
N GLU A 281 29.63 -2.59 24.59
CA GLU A 281 29.55 -2.08 25.96
C GLU A 281 28.51 -0.97 26.13
N LEU A 282 28.25 -0.19 25.06
CA LEU A 282 27.20 0.83 25.01
C LEU A 282 25.77 0.24 24.97
N TYR A 283 25.64 -1.06 24.65
CA TYR A 283 24.36 -1.77 24.52
C TYR A 283 24.50 -3.21 25.06
N PRO A 284 24.61 -3.39 26.39
CA PRO A 284 24.76 -4.69 27.03
C PRO A 284 23.52 -5.57 26.82
N GLU A 285 23.66 -6.90 26.97
CA GLU A 285 22.57 -7.84 26.71
C GLU A 285 21.30 -7.61 27.54
N SER A 286 21.42 -7.02 28.73
CA SER A 286 20.27 -6.60 29.55
C SER A 286 19.32 -5.67 28.78
N THR A 287 19.85 -4.71 28.03
CA THR A 287 19.05 -3.78 27.20
C THR A 287 18.60 -4.42 25.88
N ARG A 288 19.21 -5.54 25.48
CA ARG A 288 18.80 -6.30 24.27
C ARG A 288 17.58 -7.20 24.53
N GLN A 289 17.25 -7.51 25.78
CA GLN A 289 16.14 -8.41 26.12
C GLN A 289 14.75 -7.78 26.10
N GLU A 290 14.59 -6.46 25.98
CA GLU A 290 13.26 -5.84 25.92
C GLU A 290 12.55 -6.10 24.58
N GLY A 291 13.29 -6.36 23.50
CA GLY A 291 12.75 -6.98 22.27
C GLY A 291 12.35 -8.46 22.43
N SER A 292 12.59 -9.07 23.59
CA SER A 292 12.39 -10.50 23.84
C SER A 292 11.98 -10.84 25.28
N MET A 293 11.03 -10.09 25.88
CA MET A 293 10.42 -10.50 27.14
C MET A 293 9.75 -11.88 27.02
N SER A 294 10.39 -12.90 27.59
CA SER A 294 9.82 -14.23 27.79
C SER A 294 8.95 -14.23 29.05
N TYR A 295 7.71 -13.73 28.94
CA TYR A 295 6.71 -13.98 29.98
C TYR A 295 6.50 -15.50 30.13
N GLY A 296 6.62 -15.98 31.36
CA GLY A 296 6.67 -17.41 31.67
C GLY A 296 5.39 -18.15 31.27
N SER A 297 5.55 -19.46 31.02
CA SER A 297 4.44 -20.36 30.69
C SER A 297 3.38 -20.35 31.79
N SER A 298 2.25 -19.69 31.52
CA SER A 298 1.02 -19.76 32.31
C SER A 298 -0.11 -20.26 31.41
N SER A 299 -1.01 -21.06 31.98
CA SER A 299 -1.97 -21.90 31.27
C SER A 299 -2.84 -21.15 30.25
N GLU A 300 -3.05 -21.76 29.09
CA GLU A 300 -4.01 -21.31 28.10
C GLU A 300 -5.41 -21.11 28.72
N THR A 301 -6.02 -19.95 28.47
CA THR A 301 -7.45 -19.71 28.72
C THR A 301 -8.06 -18.97 27.53
N PRO A 302 -9.31 -19.24 27.13
CA PRO A 302 -9.81 -18.75 25.83
C PRO A 302 -10.11 -17.24 25.84
N ASP A 303 -9.42 -16.46 24.99
CA ASP A 303 -9.46 -14.99 24.97
C ASP A 303 -10.88 -14.37 25.01
N SER A 304 -11.02 -13.34 25.85
CA SER A 304 -12.15 -12.41 25.83
C SER A 304 -11.98 -11.35 24.73
N ASP A 305 -12.69 -11.52 23.60
CA ASP A 305 -12.79 -10.49 22.55
C ASP A 305 -13.42 -9.20 23.12
N SER A 306 -12.61 -8.22 23.50
CA SER A 306 -13.03 -6.82 23.52
C SER A 306 -12.79 -6.24 22.12
N SER A 307 -13.86 -5.91 21.40
CA SER A 307 -13.77 -5.27 20.08
C SER A 307 -14.20 -3.80 20.17
N SER A 308 -13.26 -2.95 20.57
CA SER A 308 -13.28 -1.50 20.31
C SER A 308 -12.50 -1.18 19.02
N LEU A 309 -12.61 0.09 18.59
CA LEU A 309 -11.89 0.71 17.45
C LEU A 309 -12.34 0.25 16.04
N GLU A 310 -13.30 1.00 15.49
CA GLU A 310 -13.53 1.20 14.05
C GLU A 310 -13.81 2.70 13.83
N ASP A 311 -12.81 3.56 14.13
CA ASP A 311 -12.75 4.99 13.82
C ASP A 311 -11.26 5.30 13.59
N ASP A 312 -10.82 5.53 12.34
CA ASP A 312 -9.39 5.60 11.93
C ASP A 312 -9.26 6.39 10.59
N ASP A 313 -9.89 7.57 10.51
CA ASP A 313 -9.95 8.38 9.27
C ASP A 313 -8.82 9.42 9.16
N ASP A 314 -7.84 9.05 8.32
CA ASP A 314 -6.92 9.86 7.52
C ASP A 314 -5.86 10.82 8.14
N ILE A 315 -4.96 11.27 7.24
CA ILE A 315 -3.85 12.24 7.37
C ILE A 315 -2.51 11.74 7.97
N ASP A 316 -1.55 11.62 7.04
CA ASP A 316 -0.09 11.67 7.13
C ASP A 316 0.65 11.68 8.49
N SER A 317 1.14 10.49 8.85
CA SER A 317 2.59 10.23 8.90
C SER A 317 2.87 8.74 8.71
N ASP A 318 3.80 8.36 7.83
CA ASP A 318 4.16 6.95 7.60
C ASP A 318 5.20 6.42 8.62
N ASP A 319 5.52 7.23 9.64
CA ASP A 319 6.30 6.88 10.84
C ASP A 319 5.49 6.96 12.15
N GLU A 320 4.22 7.38 12.16
CA GLU A 320 3.36 7.47 13.37
C GLU A 320 2.88 6.09 13.89
N ARG A 321 3.77 5.10 13.86
CA ARG A 321 3.67 3.89 14.67
C ARG A 321 5.01 3.48 15.28
N PHE A 322 5.80 4.47 15.70
CA PHE A 322 6.98 4.28 16.55
C PHE A 322 6.84 4.98 17.90
N LYS A 323 5.73 4.69 18.60
CA LYS A 323 5.83 4.50 20.05
C LYS A 323 6.63 3.22 20.28
N THR A 324 7.94 3.37 20.42
CA THR A 324 8.73 2.42 21.20
C THR A 324 8.25 2.53 22.64
N ASP A 325 7.75 1.44 23.21
CA ASP A 325 7.39 1.42 24.63
C ASP A 325 8.65 1.71 25.47
N ASN A 326 8.46 2.47 26.55
CA ASN A 326 9.40 2.75 27.63
C ASN A 326 10.74 3.44 27.28
N SER A 327 10.68 4.77 27.23
CA SER A 327 11.36 5.52 28.30
C SER A 327 10.32 6.38 29.02
N GLU A 328 9.96 6.02 30.26
CA GLU A 328 9.23 6.94 31.15
C GLU A 328 10.22 7.99 31.65
N GLU A 329 10.26 9.15 31.00
CA GLU A 329 10.81 10.38 31.59
C GLU A 329 9.77 11.50 31.52
N THR A 330 9.81 12.37 32.52
CA THR A 330 8.67 13.15 33.01
C THR A 330 8.76 14.64 32.68
N GLU A 331 7.57 15.26 32.61
CA GLU A 331 7.33 16.71 32.72
C GLU A 331 7.83 17.61 31.55
N ASP A 332 7.32 18.85 31.56
CA ASP A 332 7.53 19.86 30.52
C ASP A 332 8.92 20.52 30.62
N ASP A 333 9.99 19.77 30.38
CA ASP A 333 11.31 20.38 30.25
C ASP A 333 11.41 21.21 28.96
N GLN A 334 11.79 22.49 29.11
CA GLN A 334 12.04 23.41 27.99
C GLN A 334 13.45 23.18 27.43
N GLY A 335 13.78 21.90 27.20
CA GLY A 335 15.13 21.40 27.16
C GLY A 335 16.01 22.03 26.08
N GLU A 336 17.24 22.36 26.46
CA GLU A 336 18.29 22.67 25.49
C GLU A 336 18.55 21.45 24.60
N ALA A 337 18.90 21.67 23.33
CA ALA A 337 19.21 20.58 22.41
C ALA A 337 20.38 19.74 22.96
N PRO A 338 20.28 18.39 22.98
CA PRO A 338 21.32 17.52 23.55
C PRO A 338 22.72 17.85 23.02
N GLN A 339 23.69 17.97 23.94
CA GLN A 339 25.09 18.25 23.59
C GLN A 339 25.60 17.16 22.62
N PRO A 340 25.91 17.50 21.37
CA PRO A 340 26.14 16.49 20.34
C PRO A 340 27.44 15.74 20.58
N PHE A 341 27.41 14.41 20.39
CA PHE A 341 28.60 13.56 20.54
C PHE A 341 29.71 13.97 19.56
N LYS A 342 30.65 14.77 20.05
CA LYS A 342 31.86 15.22 19.35
C LYS A 342 33.02 14.29 19.71
N ARG A 343 33.64 13.71 18.68
CA ARG A 343 34.88 12.94 18.82
C ARG A 343 36.05 13.88 19.05
N ASN A 344 37.16 13.35 19.59
CA ASN A 344 38.40 14.12 19.65
C ASN A 344 38.86 14.44 18.21
N PRO A 345 39.32 15.67 17.89
CA PRO A 345 40.03 15.96 16.66
C PRO A 345 41.10 14.92 16.26
N ASP A 346 41.79 14.31 17.22
CA ASP A 346 42.75 13.23 16.92
C ASP A 346 42.07 11.95 16.40
N ASP A 347 40.90 11.57 16.93
CA ASP A 347 40.12 10.44 16.41
C ASP A 347 39.70 10.68 14.95
N LEU A 348 39.39 11.95 14.63
CA LEU A 348 38.98 12.35 13.28
C LEU A 348 40.14 12.28 12.27
N ARG A 349 41.41 12.28 12.70
CA ARG A 349 42.57 12.06 11.80
C ARG A 349 42.53 10.73 11.07
N MET A 350 41.80 9.73 11.58
CA MET A 350 41.59 8.46 10.86
C MET A 350 40.95 8.64 9.46
N TYR A 351 40.31 9.80 9.22
CA TYR A 351 39.67 10.16 7.96
C TYR A 351 40.59 10.92 6.98
N ASP A 352 41.80 11.36 7.36
CA ASP A 352 42.74 12.08 6.47
C ASP A 352 42.91 11.31 5.13
N LYS A 353 43.10 9.98 5.21
CA LYS A 353 43.24 9.06 4.06
C LYS A 353 42.06 9.03 3.07
N PHE A 354 40.89 9.51 3.47
CA PHE A 354 39.71 9.60 2.61
C PHE A 354 39.63 10.93 1.87
N PHE A 355 40.65 11.79 1.93
CA PHE A 355 40.73 13.03 1.14
C PHE A 355 41.99 13.08 0.25
N PRO A 356 42.17 12.09 -0.66
CA PRO A 356 43.29 12.10 -1.60
C PRO A 356 43.32 13.34 -2.49
N GLU A 357 42.16 13.96 -2.77
CA GLU A 357 42.05 15.24 -3.48
C GLU A 357 42.68 16.42 -2.71
N ILE A 358 42.89 16.28 -1.40
CA ILE A 358 43.66 17.23 -0.58
C ILE A 358 45.12 16.78 -0.48
N PHE A 359 45.38 15.50 -0.20
CA PHE A 359 46.68 15.03 0.29
C PHE A 359 47.56 14.25 -0.71
N GLU A 360 46.99 13.58 -1.74
CA GLU A 360 47.78 12.84 -2.75
C GLU A 360 48.28 13.74 -3.89
N ILE A 361 47.67 14.91 -4.10
CA ILE A 361 48.04 15.82 -5.20
C ILE A 361 49.21 16.72 -4.77
N GLU A 362 50.42 16.29 -5.09
CA GLU A 362 51.63 17.08 -4.88
C GLU A 362 51.69 18.29 -5.82
N ILE A 363 52.30 19.39 -5.34
CA ILE A 363 52.59 20.57 -6.14
C ILE A 363 53.95 20.36 -6.80
N LYS A 364 54.04 20.61 -8.11
CA LYS A 364 55.32 20.78 -8.80
C LYS A 364 55.71 22.24 -8.72
N GLU A 365 56.91 22.51 -8.23
CA GLU A 365 57.51 23.84 -8.22
C GLU A 365 58.36 23.95 -9.49
N ASP A 366 58.17 25.01 -10.27
CA ASP A 366 58.80 25.19 -11.59
C ASP A 366 60.25 25.75 -11.48
N ASP A 367 61.03 25.21 -10.55
CA ASP A 367 62.42 25.60 -10.26
C ASP A 367 63.43 24.53 -10.73
N ASP A 368 63.71 24.50 -12.04
CA ASP A 368 65.04 24.19 -12.61
C ASP A 368 65.12 24.43 -14.14
N LEU A 369 64.60 25.58 -14.60
CA LEU A 369 64.85 26.08 -15.96
C LEU A 369 65.91 27.20 -15.94
N ASP A 370 67.18 26.79 -16.01
CA ASP A 370 68.32 27.69 -16.23
C ASP A 370 68.10 28.54 -17.52
N PRO A 371 67.96 29.88 -17.42
CA PRO A 371 67.74 30.73 -18.58
C PRO A 371 68.87 30.72 -19.62
N SER A 372 70.03 30.14 -19.31
CA SER A 372 71.19 30.08 -20.21
C SER A 372 71.12 28.96 -21.28
N LEU A 373 70.16 28.03 -21.18
CA LEU A 373 70.08 26.84 -22.03
C LEU A 373 68.94 26.84 -23.06
N LEU A 374 68.41 28.02 -23.44
CA LEU A 374 67.47 28.16 -24.56
C LEU A 374 68.20 28.26 -25.92
N PRO A 375 68.10 27.26 -26.82
CA PRO A 375 68.58 27.41 -28.19
C PRO A 375 67.70 28.40 -28.98
N PRO A 376 68.25 29.13 -29.97
CA PRO A 376 67.51 30.18 -30.68
C PRO A 376 66.34 29.62 -31.50
N THR A 377 65.21 30.31 -31.43
CA THR A 377 63.96 29.95 -32.09
C THR A 377 64.11 29.79 -33.61
N SER A 378 63.85 28.59 -34.11
CA SER A 378 63.74 28.30 -35.55
C SER A 378 62.28 27.98 -35.89
N ILE A 379 61.68 28.79 -36.76
CA ILE A 379 60.30 28.63 -37.23
C ILE A 379 60.24 27.40 -38.15
N TYR A 380 59.29 26.49 -37.90
CA TYR A 380 59.01 25.38 -38.82
C TYR A 380 57.51 25.30 -39.13
N ILE A 381 57.18 25.13 -40.41
CA ILE A 381 55.81 25.06 -40.92
C ILE A 381 55.51 23.61 -41.31
N PRO A 382 54.50 22.95 -40.72
CA PRO A 382 54.21 21.55 -41.02
C PRO A 382 53.61 21.40 -42.42
N THR A 383 54.29 20.63 -43.28
CA THR A 383 53.78 20.17 -44.58
C THR A 383 54.22 18.73 -44.84
N GLY A 384 53.33 17.91 -45.41
CA GLY A 384 53.70 16.71 -46.18
C GLY A 384 54.36 15.53 -45.45
N ASN A 385 53.56 14.74 -44.73
CA ASN A 385 53.30 13.29 -44.89
C ASN A 385 54.40 12.29 -45.39
N PHE A 386 54.25 11.01 -45.00
CA PHE A 386 54.90 9.76 -45.48
C PHE A 386 56.26 9.26 -44.88
N GLU A 387 56.14 8.10 -44.20
CA GLU A 387 56.94 6.85 -44.30
C GLU A 387 58.45 6.70 -43.90
N ASN A 388 58.63 5.88 -42.84
CA ASN A 388 59.42 4.63 -42.78
C ASN A 388 60.94 4.57 -42.39
N LEU A 389 61.24 3.43 -41.73
CA LEU A 389 62.53 2.76 -41.43
C LEU A 389 63.59 3.37 -40.46
N MET A 390 63.59 2.82 -39.23
CA MET A 390 64.62 1.91 -38.65
C MET A 390 66.12 2.30 -38.50
N SER A 391 66.68 1.81 -37.39
CA SER A 391 68.12 1.50 -37.11
C SER A 391 69.08 2.70 -36.90
N SER A 392 70.18 2.61 -36.13
CA SER A 392 70.61 1.70 -35.03
C SER A 392 71.95 2.19 -34.45
N GLU A 393 72.26 1.88 -33.18
CA GLU A 393 73.62 1.61 -32.60
C GLU A 393 74.79 2.60 -32.86
N ALA A 394 75.67 2.98 -31.92
CA ALA A 394 75.88 2.68 -30.48
C ALA A 394 76.61 3.90 -29.83
N GLN A 395 77.34 3.91 -28.69
CA GLN A 395 78.25 2.89 -28.12
C GLN A 395 78.77 3.29 -26.71
N GLN A 396 78.78 2.34 -25.74
CA GLN A 396 79.82 2.09 -24.69
C GLN A 396 80.17 3.19 -23.63
N ILE A 397 80.67 2.97 -22.38
CA ILE A 397 81.06 1.81 -21.50
C ILE A 397 80.52 2.14 -20.05
N LYS A 398 79.97 1.32 -19.14
CA LYS A 398 79.72 -0.15 -18.94
C LYS A 398 80.70 -0.94 -18.00
N HIS A 399 80.50 -0.95 -16.66
CA HIS A 399 80.92 -2.02 -15.69
C HIS A 399 80.25 -1.77 -14.31
N SER A 400 79.86 -2.72 -13.44
CA SER A 400 79.87 -4.22 -13.43
C SER A 400 78.56 -4.72 -12.76
N LEU A 401 77.74 -5.66 -13.29
CA LEU A 401 77.97 -7.11 -13.55
C LEU A 401 78.08 -7.93 -12.24
N TYR A 402 77.45 -9.11 -12.02
CA TYR A 402 76.72 -10.13 -12.83
C TYR A 402 75.59 -10.78 -11.96
N GLN A 403 74.67 -11.70 -12.36
CA GLN A 403 74.52 -12.58 -13.54
C GLN A 403 73.05 -13.07 -13.76
N LYS A 404 72.60 -13.09 -15.03
CA LYS A 404 71.77 -14.09 -15.78
C LYS A 404 70.53 -14.78 -15.14
N GLU A 405 69.33 -14.82 -15.77
CA GLU A 405 68.89 -15.40 -17.08
C GLU A 405 68.87 -16.96 -17.11
N GLY A 406 67.86 -17.66 -17.67
CA GLY A 406 66.57 -17.21 -18.26
C GLY A 406 65.71 -18.33 -18.91
N THR A 407 64.45 -17.99 -19.22
CA THR A 407 63.59 -18.41 -20.37
C THR A 407 63.71 -19.80 -21.05
N PHE A 408 62.58 -20.53 -21.26
CA PHE A 408 61.85 -20.62 -22.55
C PHE A 408 60.64 -21.61 -22.63
N LEU A 409 59.63 -21.22 -23.44
CA LEU A 409 58.57 -21.91 -24.22
C LEU A 409 57.97 -23.32 -23.89
N TYR A 410 56.64 -23.38 -24.15
CA TYR A 410 55.78 -24.49 -24.63
C TYR A 410 56.35 -25.92 -24.79
N SER A 411 55.68 -26.89 -24.15
CA SER A 411 55.44 -28.24 -24.71
C SER A 411 54.22 -28.93 -24.06
N SER A 412 53.81 -30.08 -24.58
CA SER A 412 52.60 -30.82 -24.21
C SER A 412 52.88 -32.21 -23.60
N ARG A 413 51.83 -32.80 -22.98
CA ARG A 413 51.60 -34.24 -22.66
C ARG A 413 52.03 -34.82 -21.29
N THR A 414 51.21 -35.81 -20.88
CA THR A 414 51.50 -37.04 -20.08
C THR A 414 51.85 -36.98 -18.58
N SER A 415 50.81 -37.19 -17.76
CA SER A 415 50.62 -38.32 -16.82
C SER A 415 51.78 -38.95 -16.01
N GLY A 416 51.60 -39.00 -14.69
CA GLY A 416 52.36 -39.77 -13.66
C GLY A 416 52.27 -39.02 -12.33
N TYR A 417 51.60 -39.43 -11.24
CA TYR A 417 51.47 -40.72 -10.50
C TYR A 417 52.72 -41.11 -9.69
N SER A 418 52.50 -41.62 -8.47
CA SER A 418 53.43 -41.78 -7.31
C SER A 418 53.53 -40.52 -6.44
N SER A 419 52.89 -40.38 -5.26
CA SER A 419 52.74 -41.23 -4.05
C SER A 419 53.98 -41.34 -3.16
N TYR A 420 53.86 -40.88 -1.92
CA TYR A 420 54.49 -41.43 -0.71
C TYR A 420 53.58 -41.19 0.51
N GLU A 421 53.64 -42.07 1.49
CA GLU A 421 52.69 -42.19 2.62
C GLU A 421 53.32 -41.75 3.97
N SER A 422 52.77 -42.25 5.09
CA SER A 422 53.19 -42.10 6.51
C SER A 422 52.90 -40.74 7.19
N ASP A 423 52.36 -40.69 8.43
CA ASP A 423 51.83 -41.77 9.28
C ASP A 423 50.70 -41.28 10.22
N TYR A 424 49.82 -42.20 10.61
CA TYR A 424 48.87 -42.07 11.71
C TYR A 424 49.43 -42.70 13.00
N PRO A 425 48.80 -42.46 14.16
CA PRO A 425 48.26 -43.63 14.88
C PRO A 425 46.80 -43.48 15.30
N ASP A 426 46.04 -44.57 15.13
CA ASP A 426 44.66 -44.74 15.59
C ASP A 426 44.52 -44.83 17.12
N ASN A 427 43.28 -44.65 17.60
CA ASN A 427 42.65 -45.70 18.42
C ASN A 427 41.10 -45.65 18.39
N TYR A 428 40.50 -46.70 17.82
CA TYR A 428 39.19 -47.34 18.06
C TYR A 428 38.11 -46.62 18.93
N ARG A 429 36.80 -46.73 18.64
CA ARG A 429 36.12 -48.01 18.33
C ARG A 429 34.73 -47.91 17.65
N THR A 430 34.69 -48.20 16.35
CA THR A 430 33.65 -48.90 15.55
C THR A 430 32.16 -48.93 15.97
N GLY A 431 31.26 -48.58 15.04
CA GLY A 431 29.83 -48.91 15.07
C GLY A 431 29.12 -48.79 13.70
N ARG A 432 29.16 -49.86 12.88
CA ARG A 432 28.55 -50.00 11.53
C ARG A 432 27.00 -49.85 11.55
N CYS A 433 26.28 -49.55 10.46
CA CYS A 433 26.23 -50.17 9.11
C CYS A 433 25.77 -49.10 8.07
N ASP A 434 26.50 -48.81 6.99
CA ASP A 434 26.55 -49.51 5.68
C ASP A 434 25.25 -49.34 4.83
N SER A 435 25.26 -49.06 3.51
CA SER A 435 26.36 -48.66 2.59
C SER A 435 25.84 -48.34 1.17
N ALA A 436 26.64 -47.58 0.39
CA ALA A 436 26.95 -47.81 -1.05
C ALA A 436 25.87 -47.61 -2.16
N THR A 437 26.20 -47.43 -3.46
CA THR A 437 27.38 -46.84 -4.18
C THR A 437 26.97 -46.65 -5.66
N ALA A 438 27.53 -45.68 -6.40
CA ALA A 438 27.31 -45.48 -7.85
C ALA A 438 28.15 -46.45 -8.72
N ILE A 439 27.81 -46.67 -10.01
CA ILE A 439 28.77 -47.23 -10.98
C ILE A 439 28.40 -46.99 -12.47
N ASN A 440 29.42 -46.57 -13.24
CA ASN A 440 29.68 -46.61 -14.69
C ASN A 440 28.80 -45.97 -15.79
N MET A 441 29.45 -45.86 -16.95
CA MET A 441 29.03 -45.26 -18.23
C MET A 441 29.07 -46.29 -19.39
N LYS A 442 28.73 -45.79 -20.60
CA LYS A 442 29.24 -46.15 -21.94
C LYS A 442 28.46 -47.14 -22.83
N THR A 443 28.62 -46.85 -24.14
CA THR A 443 28.09 -47.52 -25.34
C THR A 443 26.56 -47.37 -25.56
N GLY A 444 26.06 -47.14 -26.78
CA GLY A 444 26.78 -46.75 -28.00
C GLY A 444 25.95 -46.88 -29.30
N SER A 445 26.18 -45.96 -30.24
CA SER A 445 25.94 -46.12 -31.69
C SER A 445 24.51 -46.30 -32.24
N SER A 446 24.04 -45.22 -32.90
CA SER A 446 23.75 -45.20 -34.36
C SER A 446 22.33 -45.46 -34.92
N LEU A 447 22.10 -44.73 -36.02
CA LEU A 447 21.18 -44.91 -37.16
C LEU A 447 19.75 -44.34 -37.15
N PHE A 448 19.46 -43.70 -38.29
CA PHE A 448 18.18 -43.19 -38.77
C PHE A 448 17.29 -44.34 -39.30
N SER A 449 15.96 -44.18 -39.30
CA SER A 449 15.22 -43.95 -40.55
C SER A 449 13.75 -43.58 -40.31
N LEU A 450 13.16 -42.99 -41.34
CA LEU A 450 11.74 -42.70 -41.55
C LEU A 450 10.87 -43.97 -41.52
N ASP A 451 9.61 -43.87 -41.09
CA ASP A 451 8.49 -43.82 -42.07
C ASP A 451 7.10 -43.52 -41.47
N LEU A 452 6.23 -42.99 -42.32
CA LEU A 452 4.78 -42.78 -42.14
C LEU A 452 4.01 -43.79 -43.04
N PRO A 453 2.66 -43.77 -43.09
CA PRO A 453 1.68 -44.00 -42.04
C PRO A 453 0.72 -45.15 -42.42
N GLN A 454 -0.32 -45.45 -41.62
CA GLN A 454 -1.75 -45.50 -42.04
C GLN A 454 -2.72 -46.27 -41.12
N LYS A 455 -3.94 -45.72 -41.06
CA LYS A 455 -5.29 -46.32 -40.89
C LYS A 455 -5.41 -47.85 -40.75
N GLY A 456 -6.17 -48.30 -39.74
CA GLY A 456 -6.78 -49.65 -39.73
C GLY A 456 -7.59 -49.95 -38.47
N ALA A 457 -8.92 -49.99 -38.57
CA ALA A 457 -9.81 -50.37 -37.46
C ALA A 457 -10.42 -51.76 -37.68
N ILE A 458 -10.74 -52.51 -36.60
CA ILE A 458 -11.97 -53.33 -36.47
C ILE A 458 -12.15 -53.92 -35.05
N LYS A 459 -13.42 -54.18 -34.74
CA LYS A 459 -14.09 -54.81 -33.57
C LYS A 459 -13.39 -56.12 -33.09
N LYS A 460 -13.68 -56.74 -31.91
CA LYS A 460 -15.01 -57.22 -31.46
C LYS A 460 -15.02 -57.93 -30.07
N THR A 461 -16.06 -57.68 -29.25
CA THR A 461 -16.82 -58.60 -28.33
C THR A 461 -16.24 -59.34 -27.08
N LEU A 462 -16.94 -59.10 -25.95
CA LEU A 462 -17.58 -60.06 -24.99
C LEU A 462 -16.89 -60.59 -23.70
N ILE A 463 -17.76 -61.10 -22.79
CA ILE A 463 -17.56 -61.78 -21.47
C ILE A 463 -17.54 -60.83 -20.24
N SER A 464 -18.23 -61.06 -19.09
CA SER A 464 -19.50 -61.77 -18.81
C SER A 464 -20.11 -61.37 -17.43
N GLN A 465 -21.39 -61.70 -17.20
CA GLN A 465 -22.24 -61.39 -16.02
C GLN A 465 -21.73 -61.90 -14.64
N PRO A 466 -22.31 -61.41 -13.52
CA PRO A 466 -23.50 -62.11 -12.97
C PRO A 466 -24.76 -61.24 -12.74
N LYS A 467 -25.88 -61.91 -12.41
CA LYS A 467 -27.21 -61.32 -12.10
C LYS A 467 -27.35 -61.17 -10.57
N THR A 468 -28.28 -60.38 -10.03
CA THR A 468 -29.68 -60.80 -9.75
C THR A 468 -30.74 -59.72 -9.97
N SER A 469 -32.00 -60.13 -10.15
CA SER A 469 -33.14 -59.28 -10.57
C SER A 469 -34.28 -59.19 -9.55
N LYS A 470 -35.10 -58.14 -9.64
CA LYS A 470 -36.58 -58.24 -9.56
C LYS A 470 -37.27 -57.14 -10.38
N LYS A 471 -38.55 -57.32 -10.72
CA LYS A 471 -39.33 -56.55 -11.71
C LYS A 471 -40.60 -55.96 -11.11
N SER A 472 -41.09 -54.82 -11.63
CA SER A 472 -42.54 -54.62 -11.87
C SER A 472 -42.88 -53.51 -12.88
N LYS A 473 -43.68 -53.90 -13.89
CA LYS A 473 -44.63 -53.20 -14.79
C LYS A 473 -44.85 -51.68 -14.56
N ALA A 474 -44.93 -50.76 -15.54
CA ALA A 474 -45.36 -50.72 -16.97
C ALA A 474 -46.86 -50.42 -17.22
N GLY A 475 -47.16 -49.30 -17.94
CA GLY A 475 -48.51 -48.94 -18.41
C GLY A 475 -48.64 -47.56 -19.11
N LYS A 476 -48.77 -47.58 -20.46
CA LYS A 476 -49.63 -46.78 -21.39
C LYS A 476 -50.14 -45.38 -20.96
N LYS A 477 -49.94 -44.31 -21.76
CA LYS A 477 -50.68 -43.89 -23.00
C LYS A 477 -52.20 -43.67 -22.80
N SER A 478 -52.88 -42.63 -23.31
CA SER A 478 -52.55 -41.31 -23.95
C SER A 478 -53.90 -40.54 -24.17
N SER A 479 -54.14 -39.42 -24.90
CA SER A 479 -53.39 -38.54 -25.85
C SER A 479 -54.25 -37.30 -26.25
N ASN A 480 -53.62 -36.13 -26.49
CA ASN A 480 -54.12 -34.95 -27.27
C ASN A 480 -55.28 -34.13 -26.60
N THR A 481 -55.62 -32.87 -26.97
CA THR A 481 -55.58 -32.04 -28.23
C THR A 481 -55.48 -30.52 -27.89
N ASN A 482 -55.16 -29.52 -28.75
CA ASN A 482 -54.80 -29.41 -30.19
C ASN A 482 -54.17 -28.01 -30.53
N LYS A 483 -53.15 -27.99 -31.43
CA LYS A 483 -52.90 -27.10 -32.64
C LYS A 483 -53.06 -25.55 -32.56
N LYS A 484 -52.33 -24.72 -33.33
CA LYS A 484 -51.84 -24.77 -34.75
C LYS A 484 -50.36 -24.25 -34.87
N VAL A 485 -49.44 -24.82 -35.66
CA VAL A 485 -49.18 -24.71 -37.14
C VAL A 485 -48.82 -23.27 -37.61
N GLY A 486 -47.68 -22.95 -38.25
CA GLY A 486 -46.39 -23.66 -38.47
C GLY A 486 -45.89 -23.78 -39.94
N LYS A 487 -44.57 -23.63 -40.22
CA LYS A 487 -43.86 -24.05 -41.48
C LYS A 487 -42.32 -23.92 -41.40
N LYS A 488 -41.57 -24.94 -41.90
CA LYS A 488 -40.29 -24.94 -42.71
C LYS A 488 -39.09 -24.00 -42.36
N THR A 489 -37.80 -24.36 -42.46
CA THR A 489 -37.08 -25.63 -42.83
C THR A 489 -35.58 -25.64 -42.42
N SER A 490 -35.11 -26.77 -41.83
CA SER A 490 -33.83 -27.49 -42.03
C SER A 490 -32.40 -26.85 -41.94
N THR A 491 -31.50 -27.58 -41.24
CA THR A 491 -30.05 -27.88 -41.55
C THR A 491 -28.98 -26.76 -41.56
N THR A 492 -27.70 -26.91 -41.18
CA THR A 492 -26.93 -27.78 -40.23
C THR A 492 -25.51 -27.16 -40.02
N SER A 493 -24.84 -27.41 -38.89
CA SER A 493 -23.35 -27.45 -38.68
C SER A 493 -22.37 -26.49 -39.41
N TYR A 494 -21.52 -25.79 -38.64
CA TYR A 494 -20.32 -25.10 -39.13
C TYR A 494 -19.06 -26.02 -39.17
N PRO A 495 -18.08 -25.77 -40.07
CA PRO A 495 -16.80 -26.49 -40.18
C PRO A 495 -15.56 -25.64 -39.79
N ASP A 496 -14.37 -26.17 -40.06
CA ASP A 496 -13.02 -25.70 -39.68
C ASP A 496 -12.26 -24.85 -40.74
N LEU A 497 -11.34 -24.01 -40.23
CA LEU A 497 -9.96 -23.68 -40.71
C LEU A 497 -9.64 -22.87 -42.01
N LEU A 498 -8.66 -21.95 -41.80
CA LEU A 498 -7.51 -21.51 -42.65
C LEU A 498 -7.56 -20.31 -43.65
N GLU A 499 -6.47 -19.52 -43.54
CA GLU A 499 -5.66 -18.82 -44.57
C GLU A 499 -6.02 -17.44 -45.19
N PHE A 500 -4.92 -16.78 -45.64
CA PHE A 500 -4.68 -15.44 -46.24
C PHE A 500 -5.00 -14.18 -45.39
N GLU A 501 -4.17 -13.13 -45.25
CA GLU A 501 -3.11 -12.41 -46.02
C GLU A 501 -3.55 -11.24 -46.95
N SER A 502 -2.90 -10.09 -46.74
CA SER A 502 -2.68 -8.95 -47.66
C SER A 502 -3.84 -7.99 -48.02
N GLU A 503 -3.43 -6.78 -48.46
CA GLU A 503 -4.21 -5.64 -49.01
C GLU A 503 -5.20 -4.97 -48.02
N PHE A 504 -5.18 -3.64 -47.83
CA PHE A 504 -5.30 -2.60 -48.85
C PHE A 504 -4.35 -1.40 -48.68
N GLU A 505 -3.82 -0.89 -49.80
CA GLU A 505 -3.19 0.44 -49.87
C GLU A 505 -4.20 1.54 -50.25
N GLY A 506 -3.83 2.80 -49.98
CA GLY A 506 -4.13 3.90 -50.91
C GLY A 506 -5.26 4.86 -50.55
N MET A 507 -4.88 6.00 -49.94
CA MET A 507 -5.20 7.31 -50.52
C MET A 507 -4.03 8.28 -50.25
N ASN A 508 -3.83 9.23 -51.15
CA ASN A 508 -2.62 10.04 -51.28
C ASN A 508 -2.97 11.55 -51.19
N ILE A 509 -2.00 12.45 -51.46
CA ILE A 509 -2.09 13.95 -51.42
C ILE A 509 -1.71 14.50 -50.02
N SER A 510 -0.77 15.44 -49.85
CA SER A 510 0.12 16.15 -50.79
C SER A 510 1.55 16.36 -50.23
N GLN A 511 2.50 16.65 -51.12
CA GLN A 511 3.90 16.96 -50.80
C GLN A 511 4.07 18.40 -50.31
N ASP A 512 5.09 18.66 -49.46
CA ASP A 512 6.15 19.60 -49.84
C ASP A 512 7.45 19.46 -48.99
N GLN A 513 8.56 19.28 -49.71
CA GLN A 513 9.95 19.79 -49.50
C GLN A 513 10.52 19.95 -48.06
N LYS A 514 11.54 19.16 -47.64
CA LYS A 514 13.02 19.30 -47.90
C LYS A 514 13.74 20.27 -46.94
N ASP A 515 15.01 20.12 -46.54
CA ASP A 515 16.10 19.12 -46.74
C ASP A 515 16.59 18.67 -45.32
N VAL A 516 17.14 17.50 -45.01
CA VAL A 516 18.27 16.68 -45.55
C VAL A 516 19.66 17.31 -45.35
N ASP A 517 20.45 16.70 -44.46
CA ASP A 517 21.84 16.33 -44.72
C ASP A 517 22.25 15.15 -43.80
N GLU A 518 23.09 14.23 -44.29
CA GLU A 518 23.16 12.86 -43.74
C GLU A 518 24.57 12.23 -43.78
N THR A 519 24.79 11.24 -42.90
CA THR A 519 25.85 10.22 -42.90
C THR A 519 27.28 10.62 -42.52
N GLY A 520 27.97 9.64 -41.93
CA GLY A 520 29.37 9.70 -41.50
C GLY A 520 29.78 8.35 -40.88
N SER A 521 29.46 7.24 -41.56
CA SER A 521 29.68 5.89 -41.04
C SER A 521 31.13 5.42 -41.21
N SER A 522 31.65 4.70 -40.22
CA SER A 522 32.95 4.03 -40.26
C SER A 522 32.79 2.62 -39.72
N SER A 523 32.97 1.62 -40.59
CA SER A 523 32.88 0.20 -40.23
C SER A 523 34.10 -0.26 -39.42
N GLY A 524 33.84 -1.02 -38.36
CA GLY A 524 34.81 -1.85 -37.64
C GLY A 524 34.16 -3.20 -37.35
N GLU A 525 34.94 -4.28 -37.40
CA GLU A 525 34.42 -5.65 -37.43
C GLU A 525 34.25 -6.26 -36.03
N GLU A 526 33.21 -7.09 -35.91
CA GLU A 526 32.90 -8.15 -34.93
C GLU A 526 33.73 -8.25 -33.62
N ASP A 527 33.10 -7.94 -32.48
CA ASP A 527 33.31 -8.66 -31.21
C ASP A 527 31.92 -8.90 -30.55
N ASP A 528 31.40 -10.12 -30.70
CA ASP A 528 29.98 -10.45 -30.51
C ASP A 528 29.63 -10.73 -29.03
N THR A 529 29.83 -9.72 -28.17
CA THR A 529 29.65 -9.82 -26.71
C THR A 529 28.77 -8.73 -26.08
N ASP A 530 28.27 -7.75 -26.85
CA ASP A 530 27.64 -6.51 -26.38
C ASP A 530 26.15 -6.65 -25.96
N SER A 531 25.72 -7.85 -25.56
CA SER A 531 24.30 -8.21 -25.32
C SER A 531 23.78 -7.94 -23.89
N TYR A 532 24.63 -7.59 -22.93
CA TYR A 532 24.26 -7.48 -21.51
C TYR A 532 24.71 -6.15 -20.89
N PHE A 533 23.90 -5.58 -19.99
CA PHE A 533 24.22 -4.30 -19.35
C PHE A 533 25.24 -4.43 -18.19
N HIS A 534 25.51 -5.66 -17.75
CA HIS A 534 26.63 -5.98 -16.88
C HIS A 534 27.62 -6.90 -17.61
N ASP A 535 28.91 -6.69 -17.33
CA ASP A 535 29.95 -7.73 -17.47
C ASP A 535 29.56 -8.89 -16.53
N VAL A 536 29.02 -9.96 -17.13
CA VAL A 536 28.47 -11.14 -16.43
C VAL A 536 29.51 -11.80 -15.52
N LEU A 537 30.79 -11.79 -15.92
CA LEU A 537 31.89 -12.39 -15.16
C LEU A 537 32.25 -11.51 -13.95
N VAL A 538 32.26 -10.18 -14.12
CA VAL A 538 32.45 -9.24 -12.98
C VAL A 538 31.28 -9.29 -12.02
N TYR A 539 30.04 -9.38 -12.49
CA TYR A 539 28.89 -9.55 -11.60
C TYR A 539 28.99 -10.87 -10.81
N GLN A 540 29.37 -11.97 -11.47
CA GLN A 540 29.51 -13.28 -10.81
C GLN A 540 30.65 -13.32 -9.77
N ASP A 541 31.80 -12.72 -10.08
CA ASP A 541 32.92 -12.52 -9.13
C ASP A 541 32.44 -11.77 -7.87
N LYS A 542 31.78 -10.62 -8.07
CA LYS A 542 31.27 -9.81 -6.97
C LYS A 542 30.21 -10.56 -6.17
N ALA A 543 29.26 -11.24 -6.80
CA ALA A 543 28.24 -12.06 -6.14
C ALA A 543 28.83 -13.16 -5.25
N CYS A 544 29.93 -13.80 -5.67
CA CYS A 544 30.62 -14.81 -4.88
C CYS A 544 31.37 -14.23 -3.66
N SER A 545 31.73 -12.93 -3.72
CA SER A 545 32.36 -12.19 -2.62
C SER A 545 31.36 -11.63 -1.58
N THR A 546 30.11 -11.37 -2.01
CA THR A 546 29.02 -10.79 -1.21
C THR A 546 28.56 -11.75 -0.10
N LYS A 547 28.43 -11.24 1.13
CA LYS A 547 28.08 -12.02 2.34
C LYS A 547 26.64 -11.75 2.76
N GLY A 548 25.83 -12.80 2.89
CA GLY A 548 24.48 -12.76 3.45
C GLY A 548 24.44 -13.20 4.91
N ALA A 549 23.30 -13.00 5.58
CA ALA A 549 22.99 -13.64 6.87
C ALA A 549 22.56 -15.10 6.69
N TYR A 550 22.22 -15.50 5.46
CA TYR A 550 22.01 -16.88 5.05
C TYR A 550 22.63 -17.11 3.66
N ARG A 551 22.77 -18.39 3.27
CA ARG A 551 23.34 -18.80 1.99
C ARG A 551 22.34 -18.61 0.85
N PHE A 552 22.82 -18.11 -0.29
CA PHE A 552 22.08 -18.15 -1.55
C PHE A 552 22.26 -19.47 -2.30
N GLU A 553 21.23 -19.87 -3.04
CA GLU A 553 21.25 -21.02 -3.95
C GLU A 553 21.86 -20.64 -5.30
N LYS A 554 21.57 -19.43 -5.79
CA LYS A 554 21.84 -18.96 -7.15
C LYS A 554 21.99 -17.45 -7.22
N ILE A 555 22.40 -16.93 -8.38
CA ILE A 555 22.26 -15.52 -8.76
C ILE A 555 20.87 -15.31 -9.40
N GLY A 556 20.25 -14.15 -9.18
CA GLY A 556 19.06 -13.71 -9.92
C GLY A 556 19.40 -13.42 -11.39
N TYR A 557 18.73 -14.07 -12.33
CA TYR A 557 18.99 -13.86 -13.77
C TYR A 557 18.88 -12.38 -14.19
N PRO A 558 17.87 -11.59 -13.75
CA PRO A 558 17.76 -10.18 -14.13
C PRO A 558 18.95 -9.35 -13.61
N ASP A 559 19.45 -9.66 -12.42
CA ASP A 559 20.57 -8.94 -11.81
C ASP A 559 21.91 -9.29 -12.48
N LEU A 560 22.10 -10.55 -12.89
CA LEU A 560 23.27 -11.02 -13.61
C LEU A 560 23.51 -10.26 -14.92
N ILE A 561 22.44 -10.01 -15.69
CA ILE A 561 22.52 -9.34 -17.00
C ILE A 561 22.39 -7.81 -16.92
N GLY A 562 22.08 -7.26 -15.74
CA GLY A 562 21.84 -5.82 -15.54
C GLY A 562 20.49 -5.33 -16.07
N ALA A 563 19.45 -6.15 -15.97
CA ALA A 563 18.12 -5.88 -16.52
C ALA A 563 17.53 -4.53 -16.07
N ARG A 564 17.14 -3.71 -17.05
CA ARG A 564 16.59 -2.36 -16.85
C ARG A 564 15.06 -2.34 -16.86
N GLY A 565 14.47 -1.22 -16.42
CA GLY A 565 13.05 -0.96 -16.67
C GLY A 565 12.75 -0.80 -18.16
N CYS A 566 11.51 -1.08 -18.55
CA CYS A 566 10.99 -0.87 -19.89
C CYS A 566 11.37 0.52 -20.48
N PRO A 567 11.81 0.59 -21.75
CA PRO A 567 12.23 1.86 -22.36
C PRO A 567 11.08 2.79 -22.75
N TYR A 568 9.86 2.28 -22.89
CA TYR A 568 8.65 3.08 -23.18
C TYR A 568 7.83 3.37 -21.92
N LEU A 569 6.93 4.37 -22.02
CA LEU A 569 6.09 4.81 -20.91
C LEU A 569 4.93 3.82 -20.68
N GLU A 570 4.68 3.48 -19.41
CA GLU A 570 3.59 2.60 -18.98
C GLU A 570 2.58 3.39 -18.12
N PRO A 571 1.31 3.54 -18.54
CA PRO A 571 0.33 4.34 -17.80
C PRO A 571 -0.01 3.72 -16.44
N LEU A 572 -0.40 4.56 -15.47
CA LEU A 572 -0.87 4.12 -14.16
C LEU A 572 -2.10 3.23 -14.26
N TYR A 573 -2.17 2.20 -13.42
CA TYR A 573 -3.27 1.23 -13.44
C TYR A 573 -4.59 1.85 -12.97
N ARG A 574 -5.57 1.92 -13.87
CA ARG A 574 -6.94 2.30 -13.52
C ARG A 574 -7.66 1.12 -12.86
N ARG A 575 -7.65 1.10 -11.52
CA ARG A 575 -8.36 0.10 -10.70
C ARG A 575 -9.86 0.10 -11.06
N LYS A 576 -10.36 -1.02 -11.58
CA LYS A 576 -11.79 -1.18 -11.90
C LYS A 576 -12.62 -1.04 -10.61
N PHE A 577 -13.81 -0.44 -10.73
CA PHE A 577 -14.81 -0.41 -9.68
C PHE A 577 -15.16 -1.83 -9.17
N GLY A 578 -15.53 -1.97 -7.90
CA GLY A 578 -15.96 -3.25 -7.32
C GLY A 578 -14.88 -4.32 -7.06
N VAL A 579 -13.66 -4.21 -7.62
CA VAL A 579 -12.60 -5.25 -7.50
C VAL A 579 -12.28 -5.64 -6.07
N GLN A 580 -12.06 -4.65 -5.18
CA GLN A 580 -11.73 -4.89 -3.77
C GLN A 580 -12.84 -5.67 -3.04
N ARG A 581 -14.10 -5.40 -3.40
CA ARG A 581 -15.28 -6.09 -2.88
C ARG A 581 -15.39 -7.51 -3.44
N ALA A 582 -15.14 -7.71 -4.74
CA ALA A 582 -15.11 -9.04 -5.34
C ALA A 582 -14.04 -9.94 -4.68
N LYS A 583 -12.82 -9.43 -4.48
CA LYS A 583 -11.73 -10.15 -3.81
C LYS A 583 -12.04 -10.46 -2.34
N VAL A 584 -12.72 -9.54 -1.64
CA VAL A 584 -13.28 -9.80 -0.29
C VAL A 584 -14.35 -10.90 -0.28
N PHE A 585 -15.18 -11.01 -1.32
CA PHE A 585 -16.15 -12.09 -1.44
C PHE A 585 -15.50 -13.42 -1.82
N GLU A 586 -14.48 -13.43 -2.68
CA GLU A 586 -13.63 -14.60 -2.95
C GLU A 586 -12.92 -15.10 -1.67
N ASP A 587 -12.46 -14.19 -0.80
CA ASP A 587 -11.86 -14.56 0.49
C ASP A 587 -12.89 -15.17 1.46
N ILE A 588 -14.14 -14.70 1.45
CA ILE A 588 -15.25 -15.27 2.24
C ILE A 588 -15.66 -16.65 1.67
N ASP A 589 -15.70 -16.78 0.35
CA ASP A 589 -16.02 -18.01 -0.38
C ASP A 589 -15.15 -19.19 0.05
N ARG A 590 -13.83 -18.98 0.21
CA ARG A 590 -12.89 -19.97 0.77
C ARG A 590 -13.29 -20.49 2.16
N MET A 591 -14.01 -19.68 2.96
CA MET A 591 -14.38 -20.00 4.34
C MET A 591 -15.73 -20.72 4.46
N ILE A 592 -16.65 -20.49 3.52
CA ILE A 592 -17.94 -21.20 3.44
C ILE A 592 -17.84 -22.48 2.60
N HIS A 593 -16.93 -22.53 1.63
CA HIS A 593 -16.66 -23.69 0.76
C HIS A 593 -15.22 -24.22 0.94
N PRO A 594 -14.87 -24.80 2.11
CA PRO A 594 -13.55 -25.39 2.34
C PRO A 594 -13.23 -26.57 1.40
N GLU A 595 -14.25 -27.22 0.83
CA GLU A 595 -14.09 -28.26 -0.21
C GLU A 595 -13.47 -27.73 -1.52
N HIS A 596 -13.44 -26.41 -1.72
CA HIS A 596 -12.78 -25.74 -2.86
C HIS A 596 -11.37 -25.22 -2.51
N VAL A 597 -10.75 -25.70 -1.41
CA VAL A 597 -9.45 -25.23 -0.92
C VAL A 597 -8.44 -26.37 -0.89
N ILE A 598 -7.24 -26.13 -1.43
CA ILE A 598 -6.13 -27.10 -1.55
C ILE A 598 -5.19 -27.03 -0.34
N ASP A 599 -4.95 -25.82 0.19
CA ASP A 599 -4.09 -25.48 1.34
C ASP A 599 -2.75 -26.25 1.40
N ARG A 600 -1.99 -26.22 0.29
CA ARG A 600 -0.73 -26.96 0.16
C ARG A 600 0.48 -26.04 0.05
N ASP A 601 1.43 -26.17 0.98
CA ASP A 601 2.75 -25.53 0.88
C ASP A 601 3.50 -25.99 -0.38
N VAL A 602 3.92 -25.02 -1.21
CA VAL A 602 4.74 -25.24 -2.43
C VAL A 602 6.13 -24.60 -2.36
N TYR A 603 6.35 -23.68 -1.41
CA TYR A 603 7.66 -23.13 -1.07
C TYR A 603 7.69 -22.72 0.41
N ASP A 604 8.75 -23.08 1.14
CA ASP A 604 8.89 -22.86 2.58
C ASP A 604 10.38 -22.71 2.98
N VAL A 605 10.76 -21.50 3.40
CA VAL A 605 12.12 -21.16 3.86
C VAL A 605 12.41 -21.74 5.25
N ASP A 606 11.44 -21.77 6.17
CA ASP A 606 11.60 -22.34 7.51
C ASP A 606 11.93 -23.84 7.44
N ALA A 607 11.22 -24.59 6.59
CA ALA A 607 11.48 -26.00 6.32
C ALA A 607 12.86 -26.22 5.68
N THR A 608 13.29 -25.31 4.81
CA THR A 608 14.60 -25.37 4.14
C THR A 608 15.75 -25.11 5.11
N ILE A 609 15.64 -24.11 5.98
CA ILE A 609 16.61 -23.84 7.06
C ILE A 609 16.69 -25.02 8.03
N LYS A 610 15.55 -25.57 8.45
CA LYS A 610 15.48 -26.74 9.37
C LYS A 610 16.18 -27.99 8.81
N ARG A 611 16.08 -28.24 7.49
CA ARG A 611 16.73 -29.40 6.83
C ARG A 611 18.26 -29.27 6.78
N CYS A 612 18.80 -28.06 6.69
CA CYS A 612 20.24 -27.83 6.50
C CYS A 612 21.04 -27.76 7.82
N GLY A 613 20.38 -27.79 8.98
CA GLY A 613 20.96 -28.30 10.23
C GLY A 613 21.94 -27.42 11.01
N SER A 614 22.37 -26.27 10.48
CA SER A 614 23.14 -25.24 11.21
C SER A 614 23.05 -23.88 10.51
N THR A 615 23.47 -22.80 11.18
CA THR A 615 23.75 -21.51 10.54
C THR A 615 24.71 -21.70 9.37
N TYR A 616 24.30 -21.25 8.18
CA TYR A 616 25.01 -21.54 6.94
C TYR A 616 26.43 -20.97 6.95
N CYS A 617 27.39 -21.76 6.47
CA CYS A 617 28.75 -21.30 6.24
C CYS A 617 28.77 -20.08 5.30
N ASN A 618 29.32 -18.96 5.78
CA ASN A 618 29.20 -17.63 5.19
C ASN A 618 30.13 -17.43 3.97
N ARG A 619 29.95 -18.26 2.94
CA ARG A 619 30.63 -18.16 1.64
C ARG A 619 29.68 -18.58 0.51
N ASN A 620 29.35 -17.63 -0.34
CA ASN A 620 28.62 -17.82 -1.60
C ASN A 620 29.53 -18.41 -2.70
N SER A 621 30.27 -19.48 -2.38
CA SER A 621 31.24 -20.09 -3.29
C SER A 621 30.56 -20.76 -4.48
N ASN A 622 30.95 -20.38 -5.70
CA ASN A 622 30.46 -20.89 -6.97
C ASN A 622 28.95 -20.67 -7.21
N LEU A 623 28.42 -19.52 -6.80
CA LEU A 623 27.11 -19.09 -7.29
C LEU A 623 27.13 -18.95 -8.82
N SER A 624 26.00 -19.27 -9.44
CA SER A 624 25.77 -19.16 -10.89
C SER A 624 24.27 -19.00 -11.17
N ASN A 625 23.91 -18.83 -12.43
CA ASN A 625 22.53 -18.96 -12.91
C ASN A 625 22.45 -20.11 -13.95
N ARG A 626 21.28 -20.73 -14.10
CA ARG A 626 21.00 -21.81 -15.08
C ARG A 626 19.55 -21.77 -15.59
N ASP A 627 18.92 -20.60 -15.61
CA ASP A 627 17.49 -20.48 -15.85
C ASP A 627 17.09 -20.74 -17.30
N GLU A 628 17.92 -20.31 -18.26
CA GLU A 628 17.79 -20.65 -19.68
C GLU A 628 17.64 -22.17 -19.89
N LEU A 629 18.49 -22.95 -19.20
CA LEU A 629 18.51 -24.43 -19.22
C LEU A 629 17.32 -25.07 -18.47
N ARG A 630 16.53 -24.28 -17.73
CA ARG A 630 15.36 -24.73 -16.96
C ARG A 630 14.03 -24.39 -17.63
N ILE A 631 14.00 -23.52 -18.64
CA ILE A 631 12.79 -23.22 -19.43
C ILE A 631 12.26 -24.51 -20.06
N GLY A 632 10.93 -24.68 -20.08
CA GLY A 632 10.28 -25.87 -20.66
C GLY A 632 10.41 -27.16 -19.84
N SER A 633 11.25 -27.19 -18.79
CA SER A 633 11.55 -28.39 -18.00
C SER A 633 10.29 -29.15 -17.54
N GLN A 634 10.35 -30.48 -17.54
CA GLN A 634 9.30 -31.32 -16.98
C GLN A 634 9.53 -31.51 -15.47
N LEU A 635 8.45 -31.69 -14.73
CA LEU A 635 8.44 -31.90 -13.29
C LEU A 635 7.92 -33.29 -12.94
N ASP A 636 8.40 -33.81 -11.82
CA ASP A 636 7.87 -35.04 -11.22
C ASP A 636 6.37 -34.89 -10.89
N ALA A 637 5.64 -35.99 -10.98
CA ALA A 637 4.17 -36.04 -10.89
C ALA A 637 3.56 -35.40 -9.62
N VAL A 638 4.35 -35.23 -8.55
CA VAL A 638 3.91 -34.64 -7.26
C VAL A 638 3.86 -33.10 -7.31
N GLY A 639 4.51 -32.46 -8.29
CA GLY A 639 4.57 -30.99 -8.45
C GLY A 639 4.18 -30.47 -9.83
N ALA A 640 3.83 -31.33 -10.78
CA ALA A 640 3.60 -30.97 -12.19
C ALA A 640 2.53 -29.89 -12.43
N ASN A 641 1.51 -29.79 -11.56
CA ASN A 641 0.34 -28.93 -11.76
C ASN A 641 0.39 -27.60 -10.98
N SER A 642 1.44 -27.36 -10.19
CA SER A 642 1.58 -26.16 -9.34
C SER A 642 2.73 -25.26 -9.79
N LEU A 643 2.64 -23.96 -9.51
CA LEU A 643 3.78 -23.04 -9.63
C LEU A 643 4.89 -23.43 -8.65
N ARG A 644 6.14 -23.26 -9.07
CA ARG A 644 7.32 -23.25 -8.18
C ARG A 644 7.70 -21.81 -7.87
N PHE A 645 8.26 -21.59 -6.69
CA PHE A 645 8.79 -20.29 -6.26
C PHE A 645 10.23 -20.44 -5.78
N ASN A 646 11.01 -19.35 -5.85
CA ASN A 646 12.32 -19.26 -5.19
C ASN A 646 12.64 -17.81 -4.80
N ALA A 647 13.28 -17.57 -3.66
CA ALA A 647 13.84 -16.28 -3.27
C ALA A 647 15.24 -16.39 -2.63
N GLN A 648 15.94 -17.53 -2.77
CA GLN A 648 17.27 -17.76 -2.19
C GLN A 648 18.39 -17.18 -3.06
N PHE A 649 18.32 -15.88 -3.30
CA PHE A 649 19.29 -15.08 -4.05
C PHE A 649 19.36 -13.65 -3.49
N GLU A 650 20.39 -12.88 -3.86
CA GLU A 650 20.61 -11.54 -3.32
C GLU A 650 19.39 -10.62 -3.53
N CYS A 651 19.01 -9.87 -2.48
CA CYS A 651 17.83 -9.00 -2.43
C CYS A 651 16.47 -9.75 -2.54
N GLY A 652 16.47 -11.08 -2.65
CA GLY A 652 15.27 -11.91 -2.67
C GLY A 652 14.50 -11.88 -1.35
N ASN A 653 13.18 -11.73 -1.43
CA ASN A 653 12.28 -11.84 -0.28
C ASN A 653 10.96 -12.52 -0.68
N LEU A 654 10.84 -13.76 -0.21
CA LEU A 654 9.61 -14.54 -0.03
C LEU A 654 9.93 -15.61 1.03
N ARG A 655 9.04 -15.80 2.02
CA ARG A 655 9.23 -16.81 3.09
C ARG A 655 8.44 -18.09 2.82
N LYS A 656 7.18 -17.95 2.39
CA LYS A 656 6.27 -19.06 2.13
C LYS A 656 5.36 -18.78 0.93
N ALA A 657 5.05 -19.82 0.15
CA ALA A 657 3.98 -19.79 -0.83
C ALA A 657 3.09 -21.03 -0.66
N ILE A 658 1.78 -20.77 -0.57
CA ILE A 658 0.73 -21.76 -0.32
C ILE A 658 -0.18 -21.80 -1.54
N TRP A 659 -0.38 -22.98 -2.10
CA TRP A 659 -1.33 -23.23 -3.19
C TRP A 659 -2.71 -23.41 -2.58
N VAL A 660 -3.58 -22.42 -2.77
CA VAL A 660 -4.89 -22.32 -2.09
C VAL A 660 -6.01 -22.82 -3.00
N ARG A 661 -5.98 -22.46 -4.28
CA ARG A 661 -6.86 -22.99 -5.35
C ARG A 661 -6.03 -23.19 -6.61
N GLU A 662 -6.57 -23.87 -7.62
CA GLU A 662 -5.84 -24.31 -8.84
C GLU A 662 -4.88 -23.24 -9.41
N PHE A 663 -5.36 -22.00 -9.55
CA PHE A 663 -4.56 -20.85 -10.01
C PHE A 663 -4.45 -19.71 -8.96
N GLU A 664 -4.55 -20.04 -7.67
CA GLU A 664 -4.49 -19.07 -6.57
C GLU A 664 -3.45 -19.42 -5.51
N TYR A 665 -2.60 -18.44 -5.17
CA TYR A 665 -1.48 -18.60 -4.26
C TYR A 665 -1.47 -17.50 -3.19
N ASP A 666 -1.43 -17.91 -1.92
CA ASP A 666 -1.21 -17.02 -0.79
C ASP A 666 0.29 -17.01 -0.43
N LEU A 667 0.86 -15.82 -0.38
CA LEU A 667 2.28 -15.54 -0.23
C LEU A 667 2.54 -14.84 1.10
N ILE A 668 3.60 -15.24 1.77
CA ILE A 668 4.04 -14.69 3.05
C ILE A 668 5.46 -14.15 2.85
N LEU A 669 5.63 -12.84 3.04
CA LEU A 669 6.94 -12.19 3.00
C LEU A 669 7.75 -12.53 4.24
N ASN A 670 9.08 -12.48 4.11
CA ASN A 670 9.96 -12.55 5.26
C ASN A 670 9.99 -11.18 5.97
N PRO A 671 9.81 -11.11 7.30
CA PRO A 671 10.17 -9.90 8.04
C PRO A 671 11.67 -9.66 7.99
N ASP A 672 12.08 -8.41 8.14
CA ASP A 672 13.50 -8.01 8.14
C ASP A 672 14.30 -8.86 9.15
N VAL A 673 15.54 -9.21 8.81
CA VAL A 673 16.39 -10.09 9.64
C VAL A 673 16.45 -9.59 11.09
N ASN A 674 16.35 -10.53 12.04
CA ASN A 674 16.22 -10.28 13.49
C ASN A 674 14.95 -9.53 13.94
N THR A 675 14.02 -9.18 13.05
CA THR A 675 12.72 -8.55 13.40
C THR A 675 11.54 -9.54 13.33
N ASN A 676 10.34 -9.00 13.61
CA ASN A 676 9.03 -9.58 13.37
C ASN A 676 8.11 -8.65 12.52
N HIS A 677 8.71 -7.69 11.79
CA HIS A 677 8.03 -6.55 11.14
C HIS A 677 8.63 -6.18 9.77
N HIS A 678 8.11 -5.09 9.18
CA HIS A 678 8.56 -4.44 7.94
C HIS A 678 8.20 -5.17 6.64
N HIS A 679 7.08 -5.90 6.65
CA HIS A 679 6.59 -6.68 5.51
C HIS A 679 6.07 -5.78 4.35
N GLN A 680 6.96 -5.43 3.41
CA GLN A 680 6.59 -4.62 2.23
C GLN A 680 7.42 -4.92 0.97
N TRP A 681 8.74 -5.13 1.09
CA TRP A 681 9.59 -5.52 -0.05
C TRP A 681 9.36 -7.00 -0.40
N PHE A 682 9.26 -7.29 -1.70
CA PHE A 682 9.26 -8.66 -2.21
C PHE A 682 10.07 -8.74 -3.50
N TYR A 683 10.78 -9.85 -3.67
CA TYR A 683 11.49 -10.20 -4.89
C TYR A 683 11.63 -11.72 -4.95
N PHE A 684 11.03 -12.38 -5.94
CA PHE A 684 11.03 -13.84 -6.07
C PHE A 684 10.92 -14.32 -7.53
N GLU A 685 11.47 -15.50 -7.79
CA GLU A 685 11.29 -16.31 -8.99
C GLU A 685 9.95 -17.06 -8.93
N VAL A 686 9.29 -17.22 -10.07
CA VAL A 686 8.14 -18.10 -10.33
C VAL A 686 8.44 -18.94 -11.58
N SER A 687 8.12 -20.24 -11.57
CA SER A 687 8.20 -21.10 -12.76
C SER A 687 7.13 -22.20 -12.77
N ASN A 688 7.04 -22.94 -13.89
CA ASN A 688 6.01 -23.96 -14.15
C ASN A 688 4.57 -23.40 -14.28
N MET A 689 4.45 -22.21 -14.87
CA MET A 689 3.18 -21.62 -15.29
C MET A 689 2.67 -22.19 -16.63
N ILE A 690 1.36 -22.07 -16.84
CA ILE A 690 0.69 -22.23 -18.13
C ILE A 690 0.44 -20.83 -18.72
N ALA A 691 0.62 -20.68 -20.03
CA ALA A 691 0.39 -19.41 -20.72
C ALA A 691 -1.09 -18.99 -20.67
N ASP A 692 -1.33 -17.68 -20.67
CA ASP A 692 -2.64 -17.00 -20.69
C ASP A 692 -3.63 -17.32 -19.56
N ILE A 693 -3.31 -18.25 -18.67
CA ILE A 693 -4.08 -18.54 -17.45
C ILE A 693 -3.91 -17.41 -16.43
N PRO A 694 -5.00 -16.90 -15.83
CA PRO A 694 -4.94 -15.87 -14.79
C PRO A 694 -4.59 -16.48 -13.43
N TYR A 695 -3.35 -16.27 -12.97
CA TYR A 695 -2.89 -16.65 -11.64
C TYR A 695 -3.10 -15.50 -10.64
N ARG A 696 -3.85 -15.73 -9.55
CA ARG A 696 -4.03 -14.77 -8.45
C ARG A 696 -2.94 -14.98 -7.40
N PHE A 697 -2.22 -13.92 -7.07
CA PHE A 697 -1.24 -13.88 -5.99
C PHE A 697 -1.73 -12.95 -4.88
N ASN A 698 -1.71 -13.43 -3.64
CA ASN A 698 -2.14 -12.68 -2.45
C ASN A 698 -0.98 -12.57 -1.46
N ILE A 699 -0.40 -11.39 -1.28
CA ILE A 699 0.60 -11.18 -0.22
C ILE A 699 -0.16 -10.84 1.08
N VAL A 700 -0.26 -11.79 2.00
CA VAL A 700 -1.25 -11.76 3.11
C VAL A 700 -0.76 -11.17 4.44
N ASN A 701 0.53 -10.86 4.56
CA ASN A 701 1.14 -10.33 5.80
C ASN A 701 1.56 -8.85 5.73
N CYS A 702 0.97 -8.04 4.83
CA CYS A 702 1.26 -6.61 4.76
C CYS A 702 0.75 -5.85 6.00
N GLU A 703 1.44 -4.78 6.39
CA GLU A 703 1.25 -4.13 7.70
C GLU A 703 0.73 -2.69 7.66
N LYS A 704 0.83 -2.00 6.51
CA LYS A 704 0.38 -0.60 6.36
C LYS A 704 -1.14 -0.55 6.19
N LEU A 705 -1.78 0.57 6.55
CA LEU A 705 -3.23 0.74 6.42
C LEU A 705 -3.70 0.86 4.96
N ASN A 706 -2.86 1.41 4.09
CA ASN A 706 -3.13 1.58 2.67
C ASN A 706 -1.83 1.42 1.85
N SER A 707 -1.91 1.33 0.52
CA SER A 707 -0.77 1.10 -0.36
C SER A 707 -0.97 1.72 -1.75
N GLN A 708 0.12 2.10 -2.42
CA GLN A 708 0.09 2.65 -3.78
C GLN A 708 -0.51 1.69 -4.83
N PHE A 709 -0.66 0.39 -4.54
CA PHE A 709 -1.45 -0.55 -5.33
C PHE A 709 -2.93 -0.14 -5.48
N ASN A 710 -3.52 0.58 -4.52
CA ASN A 710 -4.86 1.18 -4.66
C ASN A 710 -4.88 2.45 -5.53
N PHE A 711 -3.73 3.09 -5.75
CA PHE A 711 -3.57 4.40 -6.42
C PHE A 711 -2.90 4.33 -7.80
N GLY A 712 -2.78 3.11 -8.35
CA GLY A 712 -2.36 2.83 -9.72
C GLY A 712 -0.99 2.21 -9.90
N MET A 713 -0.26 1.90 -8.82
CA MET A 713 1.00 1.16 -8.90
C MET A 713 0.78 -0.28 -9.34
N LYS A 714 1.69 -0.78 -10.17
CA LYS A 714 1.83 -2.20 -10.52
C LYS A 714 3.14 -2.82 -10.02
N PRO A 715 3.16 -4.12 -9.67
CA PRO A 715 4.41 -4.87 -9.52
C PRO A 715 5.18 -4.93 -10.83
N VAL A 716 6.48 -5.17 -10.76
CA VAL A 716 7.33 -5.39 -11.95
C VAL A 716 7.58 -6.87 -12.16
N MET A 717 7.62 -7.31 -13.42
CA MET A 717 8.00 -8.66 -13.81
C MET A 717 9.04 -8.65 -14.92
N PHE A 718 9.99 -9.58 -14.81
CA PHE A 718 10.95 -9.94 -15.84
C PHE A 718 10.68 -11.39 -16.29
N SER A 719 10.87 -11.70 -17.57
CA SER A 719 10.74 -13.05 -18.13
C SER A 719 12.06 -13.47 -18.77
N VAL A 720 12.55 -14.67 -18.43
CA VAL A 720 13.79 -15.20 -19.02
C VAL A 720 13.55 -15.56 -20.49
N THR A 721 12.37 -16.10 -20.86
CA THR A 721 12.04 -16.31 -22.28
C THR A 721 11.98 -14.99 -23.06
N GLU A 722 11.32 -13.93 -22.56
CA GLU A 722 11.35 -12.61 -23.23
C GLU A 722 12.78 -12.07 -23.37
N SER A 723 13.64 -12.29 -22.37
CA SER A 723 15.04 -11.87 -22.42
C SER A 723 15.84 -12.57 -23.53
N ILE A 724 15.62 -13.87 -23.73
CA ILE A 724 16.27 -14.65 -24.79
C ILE A 724 15.71 -14.22 -26.17
N GLU A 725 14.43 -13.85 -26.24
CA GLU A 725 13.79 -13.23 -27.41
C GLU A 725 14.17 -11.72 -27.59
N GLY A 726 15.32 -11.28 -27.07
CA GLY A 726 15.85 -9.93 -27.27
C GLY A 726 15.15 -8.82 -26.50
N ARG A 727 14.36 -9.14 -25.45
CA ARG A 727 13.61 -8.17 -24.64
C ARG A 727 13.96 -8.26 -23.14
N PRO A 728 15.22 -7.96 -22.74
CA PRO A 728 15.74 -8.12 -21.38
C PRO A 728 15.31 -6.98 -20.42
N PHE A 729 14.00 -6.70 -20.33
CA PHE A 729 13.48 -5.59 -19.51
C PHE A 729 12.37 -5.99 -18.53
N TRP A 730 12.33 -5.26 -17.42
CA TRP A 730 11.25 -5.31 -16.44
C TRP A 730 10.01 -4.53 -16.93
N SER A 731 8.85 -5.19 -16.90
CA SER A 731 7.54 -4.63 -17.32
C SER A 731 6.53 -4.57 -16.16
N ARG A 732 5.53 -3.69 -16.24
CA ARG A 732 4.51 -3.51 -15.18
C ARG A 732 3.31 -4.45 -15.38
N VAL A 733 3.28 -5.55 -14.64
CA VAL A 733 2.24 -6.60 -14.77
C VAL A 733 1.08 -6.41 -13.80
N GLY A 734 0.07 -7.28 -13.90
CA GLY A 734 -1.06 -7.33 -12.98
C GLY A 734 -2.36 -6.74 -13.53
N THR A 735 -3.47 -7.43 -13.25
CA THR A 735 -4.84 -6.91 -13.28
C THR A 735 -5.51 -7.14 -11.93
N ASP A 736 -6.69 -6.51 -11.75
CA ASP A 736 -7.59 -6.71 -10.61
C ASP A 736 -6.88 -6.48 -9.26
N ILE A 737 -5.97 -5.49 -9.28
CA ILE A 737 -5.06 -5.14 -8.19
C ILE A 737 -5.84 -4.34 -7.12
N CYS A 738 -5.71 -4.75 -5.86
CA CYS A 738 -6.14 -3.96 -4.72
C CYS A 738 -5.38 -4.31 -3.44
N TYR A 739 -5.50 -3.45 -2.45
CA TYR A 739 -4.92 -3.61 -1.11
C TYR A 739 -6.01 -3.43 -0.05
N TYR A 740 -6.22 -4.42 0.82
CA TYR A 740 -7.35 -4.43 1.77
C TYR A 740 -7.07 -5.18 3.09
N LYS A 741 -7.77 -4.79 4.15
CA LYS A 741 -7.71 -5.40 5.49
C LYS A 741 -8.23 -6.85 5.45
N ASN A 742 -7.41 -7.81 5.87
CA ASN A 742 -7.74 -9.24 5.80
C ASN A 742 -8.10 -9.84 7.17
N HIS A 743 -8.32 -11.17 7.21
CA HIS A 743 -8.79 -11.90 8.39
C HIS A 743 -7.68 -12.44 9.30
N PHE A 744 -6.39 -12.30 8.91
CA PHE A 744 -5.25 -12.75 9.70
C PHE A 744 -4.96 -11.77 10.83
N THR A 745 -4.87 -12.27 12.06
CA THR A 745 -4.61 -11.46 13.27
C THR A 745 -3.12 -11.31 13.55
N ARG A 746 -2.75 -10.12 14.04
CA ARG A 746 -1.44 -9.83 14.62
C ARG A 746 -1.47 -10.19 16.11
N SER A 747 -0.41 -10.80 16.64
CA SER A 747 -0.26 -10.99 18.09
C SER A 747 -0.01 -9.64 18.78
N ALA A 748 -0.23 -9.57 20.10
CA ALA A 748 0.11 -8.38 20.89
C ALA A 748 1.61 -8.02 20.83
N GLN A 749 2.49 -9.03 20.72
CA GLN A 749 3.93 -8.84 20.50
C GLN A 749 4.23 -8.23 19.12
N ALA A 750 3.36 -8.46 18.13
CA ALA A 750 3.47 -7.93 16.78
C ALA A 750 2.72 -6.58 16.60
N THR A 751 2.43 -5.86 17.68
CA THR A 751 1.64 -4.62 17.64
C THR A 751 2.00 -3.55 18.69
N GLY A 752 3.03 -3.76 19.52
CA GLY A 752 3.28 -2.91 20.70
C GLY A 752 2.14 -3.06 21.72
N GLY A 753 1.90 -4.29 22.19
CA GLY A 753 0.82 -4.63 23.14
C GLY A 753 -0.60 -4.61 22.57
N VAL A 754 -0.89 -3.85 21.51
CA VAL A 754 -2.26 -3.60 21.04
C VAL A 754 -2.93 -4.83 20.42
N LYS A 755 -3.69 -5.57 21.24
CA LYS A 755 -4.52 -6.72 20.80
C LYS A 755 -5.50 -6.33 19.67
N GLY A 756 -5.82 -7.27 18.79
CA GLY A 756 -6.97 -7.19 17.87
C GLY A 756 -6.72 -6.59 16.48
N LYS A 757 -5.52 -6.04 16.20
CA LYS A 757 -5.13 -5.59 14.85
C LYS A 757 -4.96 -6.78 13.89
N THR A 758 -5.24 -6.56 12.62
CA THR A 758 -5.09 -7.56 11.54
C THR A 758 -3.97 -7.18 10.57
N TYR A 759 -3.61 -8.11 9.69
CA TYR A 759 -2.82 -7.83 8.49
C TYR A 759 -3.70 -7.32 7.33
N PHE A 760 -3.04 -7.01 6.23
CA PHE A 760 -3.64 -6.58 4.97
C PHE A 760 -3.15 -7.50 3.85
N THR A 761 -4.00 -7.73 2.84
CA THR A 761 -3.67 -8.45 1.62
C THR A 761 -3.38 -7.45 0.49
N ALA A 762 -2.23 -7.58 -0.15
CA ALA A 762 -2.01 -7.05 -1.50
C ALA A 762 -2.31 -8.16 -2.52
N THR A 763 -3.36 -8.03 -3.33
CA THR A 763 -3.70 -9.01 -4.37
C THR A 763 -3.43 -8.46 -5.76
N PHE A 764 -2.99 -9.32 -6.68
CA PHE A 764 -2.91 -9.04 -8.11
C PHE A 764 -3.01 -10.32 -8.94
N THR A 765 -3.61 -10.22 -10.13
CA THR A 765 -3.76 -11.32 -11.08
C THR A 765 -2.74 -11.18 -12.22
N VAL A 766 -1.93 -12.19 -12.51
CA VAL A 766 -0.98 -12.20 -13.63
C VAL A 766 -1.38 -13.27 -14.64
N LYS A 767 -1.37 -12.90 -15.93
CA LYS A 767 -1.30 -13.86 -17.04
C LYS A 767 0.14 -13.91 -17.53
N PHE A 768 0.71 -15.10 -17.64
CA PHE A 768 2.05 -15.30 -18.21
C PHE A 768 1.92 -15.49 -19.72
N LYS A 769 2.84 -14.91 -20.51
CA LYS A 769 2.84 -15.06 -21.98
C LYS A 769 3.31 -16.45 -22.43
N HIS A 770 4.19 -17.08 -21.65
CA HIS A 770 4.94 -18.27 -22.06
C HIS A 770 4.66 -19.48 -21.16
N ASN A 771 4.58 -20.66 -21.76
CA ASN A 771 4.44 -21.92 -21.03
C ASN A 771 5.79 -22.33 -20.41
N LYS A 772 5.80 -22.61 -19.10
CA LYS A 772 7.00 -23.07 -18.36
C LYS A 772 8.22 -22.16 -18.50
N ASP A 773 7.97 -20.86 -18.56
CA ASP A 773 8.97 -19.81 -18.42
C ASP A 773 9.58 -19.82 -17.00
N ILE A 774 10.57 -18.96 -16.81
CA ILE A 774 11.03 -18.50 -15.51
C ILE A 774 10.79 -16.99 -15.48
N CYS A 775 9.87 -16.57 -14.61
CA CYS A 775 9.58 -15.16 -14.40
C CYS A 775 10.09 -14.72 -13.03
N TYR A 776 10.55 -13.49 -12.92
CA TYR A 776 10.89 -12.85 -11.66
C TYR A 776 9.88 -11.74 -11.38
N MET A 777 9.35 -11.68 -10.16
CA MET A 777 8.43 -10.63 -9.71
C MET A 777 9.04 -9.84 -8.55
N ALA A 778 8.93 -8.51 -8.59
CA ALA A 778 9.40 -7.64 -7.51
C ALA A 778 8.44 -6.48 -7.21
N TYR A 779 8.53 -5.95 -5.99
CA TYR A 779 7.76 -4.78 -5.54
C TYR A 779 8.05 -3.55 -6.42
N HIS A 780 9.32 -3.37 -6.78
CA HIS A 780 9.81 -2.37 -7.72
C HIS A 780 11.12 -2.86 -8.36
N PHE A 781 11.69 -2.12 -9.32
CA PHE A 781 12.91 -2.53 -10.04
C PHE A 781 14.05 -2.84 -9.06
N PRO A 782 14.56 -4.08 -8.99
CA PRO A 782 15.69 -4.42 -8.14
C PRO A 782 16.95 -3.62 -8.49
N TYR A 783 17.85 -3.55 -7.53
CA TYR A 783 19.21 -3.03 -7.67
C TYR A 783 19.97 -3.64 -6.50
N THR A 784 20.88 -4.58 -6.77
CA THR A 784 21.57 -5.35 -5.72
C THR A 784 22.80 -4.60 -5.18
N TYR A 785 23.41 -5.06 -4.09
CA TYR A 785 24.73 -4.55 -3.68
C TYR A 785 25.80 -5.00 -4.69
N THR A 786 25.69 -6.21 -5.21
CA THR A 786 26.53 -6.70 -6.31
C THR A 786 26.38 -5.83 -7.58
N THR A 787 25.18 -5.34 -7.89
CA THR A 787 24.93 -4.32 -8.95
C THR A 787 25.73 -3.04 -8.68
N LEU A 788 25.77 -2.56 -7.43
CA LEU A 788 26.58 -1.39 -7.08
C LEU A 788 28.08 -1.65 -7.29
N GLN A 789 28.61 -2.77 -6.82
CA GLN A 789 30.03 -3.11 -6.98
C GLN A 789 30.42 -3.28 -8.45
N THR A 790 29.52 -3.85 -9.26
CA THR A 790 29.68 -4.01 -10.72
C THR A 790 29.72 -2.66 -11.41
N HIS A 791 28.76 -1.76 -11.15
CA HIS A 791 28.79 -0.39 -11.69
C HIS A 791 30.04 0.38 -11.26
N ILE A 792 30.48 0.28 -10.00
CA ILE A 792 31.71 0.94 -9.53
C ILE A 792 32.95 0.44 -10.29
N GLN A 793 33.06 -0.85 -10.54
CA GLN A 793 34.18 -1.41 -11.33
C GLN A 793 34.11 -1.02 -12.81
N ILE A 794 32.90 -0.87 -13.38
CA ILE A 794 32.72 -0.34 -14.74
C ILE A 794 33.12 1.14 -14.80
N TRP A 795 32.63 1.97 -13.87
CA TRP A 795 32.96 3.40 -13.76
C TRP A 795 34.47 3.64 -13.63
N ASP A 796 35.16 2.86 -12.79
CA ASP A 796 36.62 2.99 -12.58
C ASP A 796 37.42 2.65 -13.85
N ARG A 797 36.95 1.65 -14.62
CA ARG A 797 37.53 1.27 -15.93
C ARG A 797 37.22 2.27 -17.05
N SER A 798 36.02 2.85 -17.07
CA SER A 798 35.53 3.70 -18.17
C SER A 798 35.79 5.20 -17.99
N THR A 799 36.26 5.61 -16.81
CA THR A 799 36.53 7.03 -16.51
C THR A 799 37.80 7.50 -17.18
N ASP A 800 37.73 8.69 -17.81
CA ASP A 800 38.92 9.40 -18.29
C ASP A 800 39.66 10.04 -17.11
N HIS A 801 40.53 9.25 -16.47
CA HIS A 801 41.34 9.67 -15.32
C HIS A 801 42.31 10.82 -15.64
N SER A 802 42.51 11.20 -16.92
CA SER A 802 43.29 12.38 -17.28
C SER A 802 42.53 13.70 -17.07
N GLN A 803 41.20 13.66 -17.12
CA GLN A 803 40.30 14.82 -16.95
C GLN A 803 39.50 14.76 -15.64
N ILE A 804 39.18 13.55 -15.17
CA ILE A 804 38.32 13.29 -14.03
C ILE A 804 39.15 12.70 -12.89
N PHE A 805 39.19 13.39 -11.75
CA PHE A 805 39.69 12.81 -10.52
C PHE A 805 38.59 11.90 -9.96
N PHE A 806 38.72 10.60 -10.18
CA PHE A 806 37.87 9.57 -9.59
C PHE A 806 38.66 8.74 -8.58
N ARG A 807 38.09 8.55 -7.38
CA ARG A 807 38.64 7.65 -6.36
C ARG A 807 37.52 6.87 -5.70
N ASN A 808 37.57 5.54 -5.87
CA ASN A 808 36.78 4.57 -5.10
C ASN A 808 37.62 4.08 -3.91
N GLN A 809 37.11 4.21 -2.68
CA GLN A 809 37.78 3.76 -1.47
C GLN A 809 36.85 2.91 -0.60
N THR A 810 37.36 1.84 0.02
CA THR A 810 36.60 1.11 1.05
C THR A 810 36.55 1.93 2.34
N PHE A 811 35.37 2.44 2.64
CA PHE A 811 35.13 3.40 3.72
C PHE A 811 35.11 2.76 5.10
N CYS A 812 34.33 1.69 5.22
CA CYS A 812 34.21 0.83 6.39
C CYS A 812 33.67 -0.53 5.95
N GLN A 813 33.48 -1.43 6.91
CA GLN A 813 32.73 -2.67 6.70
C GLN A 813 31.41 -2.64 7.47
N THR A 814 30.42 -3.36 6.94
CA THR A 814 29.14 -3.60 7.61
C THR A 814 29.27 -4.68 8.71
N ILE A 815 28.19 -4.96 9.44
CA ILE A 815 28.19 -5.92 10.55
C ILE A 815 28.54 -7.34 10.06
N SER A 816 28.05 -7.76 8.88
CA SER A 816 28.44 -9.03 8.25
C SER A 816 29.77 -8.98 7.47
N GLY A 817 30.41 -7.81 7.41
CA GLY A 817 31.73 -7.62 6.81
C GLY A 817 31.74 -7.41 5.30
N ASN A 818 30.67 -6.84 4.72
CA ASN A 818 30.67 -6.34 3.34
C ASN A 818 31.32 -4.96 3.28
N ASN A 819 32.00 -4.63 2.18
CA ASN A 819 32.70 -3.34 2.03
C ASN A 819 31.73 -2.22 1.66
N VAL A 820 31.76 -1.11 2.39
CA VAL A 820 31.02 0.11 2.05
C VAL A 820 31.91 1.00 1.17
N PRO A 821 31.54 1.33 -0.08
CA PRO A 821 32.32 2.24 -0.90
C PRO A 821 32.03 3.70 -0.53
N VAL A 822 33.08 4.53 -0.50
CA VAL A 822 32.98 5.98 -0.64
C VAL A 822 33.65 6.38 -1.95
N LEU A 823 32.96 7.19 -2.75
CA LEU A 823 33.43 7.70 -4.03
C LEU A 823 33.77 9.19 -3.91
N THR A 824 34.85 9.59 -4.56
CA THR A 824 35.24 11.00 -4.75
C THR A 824 35.23 11.33 -6.23
N VAL A 825 34.58 12.43 -6.62
CA VAL A 825 34.54 12.90 -8.02
C VAL A 825 34.80 14.42 -8.09
N THR A 826 35.82 14.84 -8.83
CA THR A 826 36.08 16.24 -9.20
C THR A 826 36.85 16.31 -10.53
N ALA A 827 37.17 17.49 -11.05
CA ALA A 827 38.03 17.63 -12.21
C ALA A 827 39.51 17.54 -11.78
N GLN A 828 40.36 16.94 -12.60
CA GLN A 828 41.81 17.00 -12.39
C GLN A 828 42.29 18.47 -12.36
N PRO A 829 43.41 18.79 -11.68
CA PRO A 829 43.98 20.12 -11.74
C PRO A 829 44.58 20.37 -13.14
N LYS A 830 44.41 21.57 -13.70
CA LYS A 830 44.79 21.89 -15.10
C LYS A 830 46.30 21.74 -15.35
N SER A 831 47.09 21.96 -14.31
CA SER A 831 48.48 21.52 -14.17
C SER A 831 48.77 21.27 -12.69
N TYR A 832 49.95 20.73 -12.37
CA TYR A 832 50.39 20.51 -10.99
C TYR A 832 51.03 21.76 -10.35
N SER A 833 50.89 22.95 -10.97
CA SER A 833 51.36 24.21 -10.37
C SER A 833 50.55 24.55 -9.11
N ARG A 834 51.17 25.32 -8.21
CA ARG A 834 50.58 25.69 -6.91
C ARG A 834 49.15 26.22 -7.05
N ASP A 835 48.93 27.21 -7.92
CA ASP A 835 47.63 27.85 -8.15
C ASP A 835 46.53 26.87 -8.58
N ASN A 836 46.84 25.89 -9.45
CA ASN A 836 45.85 24.93 -9.95
C ASN A 836 45.50 23.84 -8.92
N VAL A 837 46.47 23.43 -8.11
CA VAL A 837 46.24 22.49 -7.00
C VAL A 837 45.51 23.20 -5.85
N GLU A 838 45.81 24.47 -5.58
CA GLU A 838 45.06 25.30 -4.63
C GLU A 838 43.64 25.63 -5.13
N GLU A 839 43.43 25.86 -6.43
CA GLU A 839 42.08 25.97 -7.03
C GLU A 839 41.26 24.72 -6.72
N LEU A 840 41.80 23.53 -6.99
CA LEU A 840 41.15 22.24 -6.70
C LEU A 840 40.86 22.09 -5.21
N ARG A 841 41.86 22.29 -4.33
CA ARG A 841 41.71 22.23 -2.87
C ARG A 841 40.72 23.27 -2.34
N SER A 842 40.49 24.38 -3.04
CA SER A 842 39.53 25.42 -2.64
C SER A 842 38.06 25.01 -2.87
N ARG A 843 37.79 24.08 -3.79
CA ARG A 843 36.43 23.74 -4.24
C ARG A 843 35.52 23.31 -3.08
N PRO A 844 34.26 23.79 -3.02
CA PRO A 844 33.29 23.36 -2.02
C PRO A 844 32.84 21.90 -2.22
N TYR A 845 32.58 21.21 -1.12
CA TYR A 845 32.09 19.83 -1.14
C TYR A 845 30.58 19.75 -1.37
N ILE A 846 30.16 18.71 -2.10
CA ILE A 846 28.78 18.23 -2.18
C ILE A 846 28.79 16.81 -1.60
N PHE A 847 28.03 16.56 -0.53
CA PHE A 847 27.99 15.26 0.13
C PHE A 847 26.67 14.56 -0.16
N LEU A 848 26.74 13.36 -0.75
CA LEU A 848 25.59 12.57 -1.15
C LEU A 848 25.63 11.20 -0.46
N SER A 849 24.47 10.71 -0.06
CA SER A 849 24.30 9.33 0.38
C SER A 849 22.92 8.81 -0.03
N GLY A 850 22.66 7.53 0.19
CA GLY A 850 21.35 6.97 -0.09
C GLY A 850 21.18 5.54 0.39
N ARG A 851 19.94 5.07 0.27
CA ARG A 851 19.54 3.68 0.57
C ARG A 851 20.02 3.18 1.92
N VAL A 852 19.74 3.99 2.94
CA VAL A 852 19.81 3.62 4.35
C VAL A 852 18.68 2.63 4.71
N HIS A 853 17.54 2.71 4.01
CA HIS A 853 16.50 1.70 4.03
C HIS A 853 16.65 0.77 2.81
N PRO A 854 16.76 -0.57 2.98
CA PRO A 854 17.09 -1.50 1.90
C PRO A 854 16.11 -1.58 0.71
N GLY A 855 14.81 -1.58 0.97
CA GLY A 855 13.76 -1.81 -0.03
C GLY A 855 13.53 -0.61 -0.97
N GLU A 856 14.13 0.53 -0.67
CA GLU A 856 14.02 1.78 -1.44
C GLU A 856 14.95 1.75 -2.66
N SER A 857 14.79 0.76 -3.54
CA SER A 857 15.67 0.52 -4.70
C SER A 857 15.69 1.67 -5.71
N ASN A 858 14.60 2.44 -5.78
CA ASN A 858 14.51 3.68 -6.54
C ASN A 858 15.59 4.71 -6.18
N SER A 859 15.96 4.81 -4.89
CA SER A 859 17.05 5.69 -4.46
C SER A 859 18.40 5.35 -5.12
N SER A 860 18.69 4.06 -5.35
CA SER A 860 19.90 3.63 -6.07
C SER A 860 19.85 3.95 -7.56
N TRP A 861 18.67 3.93 -8.20
CA TRP A 861 18.54 4.35 -9.61
C TRP A 861 18.77 5.85 -9.78
N VAL A 862 18.29 6.70 -8.86
CA VAL A 862 18.60 8.13 -8.86
C VAL A 862 20.09 8.37 -8.55
N MET A 863 20.65 7.67 -7.57
CA MET A 863 22.09 7.75 -7.24
C MET A 863 22.98 7.33 -8.42
N LYS A 864 22.62 6.25 -9.13
CA LYS A 864 23.30 5.80 -10.34
C LYS A 864 23.29 6.89 -11.43
N GLY A 865 22.12 7.48 -11.72
CA GLY A 865 22.01 8.59 -12.67
C GLY A 865 22.84 9.82 -12.30
N THR A 866 22.91 10.16 -11.00
CA THR A 866 23.81 11.21 -10.50
C THR A 866 25.28 10.88 -10.81
N ILE A 867 25.74 9.66 -10.53
CA ILE A 867 27.15 9.26 -10.74
C ILE A 867 27.47 9.14 -12.24
N ASP A 868 26.63 8.48 -13.04
CA ASP A 868 26.77 8.38 -14.50
C ASP A 868 26.90 9.77 -15.14
N PHE A 869 26.04 10.72 -14.72
CA PHE A 869 26.11 12.08 -15.20
C PHE A 869 27.42 12.75 -14.77
N LEU A 870 27.82 12.66 -13.51
CA LEU A 870 29.06 13.26 -12.98
C LEU A 870 30.34 12.69 -13.60
N LEU A 871 30.33 11.47 -14.12
CA LEU A 871 31.44 10.88 -14.87
C LEU A 871 31.36 11.11 -16.39
N SER A 872 30.23 11.59 -16.90
CA SER A 872 30.03 11.79 -18.34
C SER A 872 30.87 12.94 -18.92
N LYS A 873 31.07 12.89 -20.25
CA LYS A 873 31.73 13.93 -21.06
C LYS A 873 30.81 15.13 -21.37
N LYS A 874 29.62 15.24 -20.73
CA LYS A 874 28.68 16.37 -20.95
C LYS A 874 29.28 17.68 -20.38
N PRO A 875 29.20 18.83 -21.07
CA PRO A 875 29.78 20.10 -20.59
C PRO A 875 29.29 20.54 -19.20
N ALA A 876 28.00 20.32 -18.89
CA ALA A 876 27.46 20.62 -17.55
C ALA A 876 28.06 19.72 -16.45
N ALA A 877 28.42 18.48 -16.76
CA ALA A 877 29.09 17.58 -15.81
C ALA A 877 30.57 17.98 -15.61
N GLN A 878 31.26 18.39 -16.67
CA GLN A 878 32.58 19.01 -16.55
C GLN A 878 32.54 20.26 -15.69
N GLN A 879 31.61 21.18 -15.95
CA GLN A 879 31.44 22.40 -15.16
C GLN A 879 31.19 22.10 -13.67
N LEU A 880 30.41 21.06 -13.35
CA LEU A 880 30.24 20.60 -11.96
C LEU A 880 31.54 20.09 -11.35
N ARG A 881 32.29 19.23 -12.06
CA ARG A 881 33.58 18.70 -11.62
C ARG A 881 34.62 19.82 -11.38
N GLU A 882 34.61 20.87 -12.18
CA GLU A 882 35.46 22.06 -12.01
C GLU A 882 35.02 22.96 -10.85
N ASN A 883 33.75 22.91 -10.44
CA ASN A 883 33.20 23.77 -9.40
C ASN A 883 33.02 23.09 -8.04
N PHE A 884 33.08 21.76 -7.94
CA PHE A 884 32.75 21.00 -6.75
C PHE A 884 33.62 19.76 -6.57
N ILE A 885 33.73 19.30 -5.32
CA ILE A 885 34.19 17.96 -4.98
C ILE A 885 32.99 17.16 -4.48
N PHE A 886 32.62 16.10 -5.19
CA PHE A 886 31.53 15.21 -4.78
C PHE A 886 32.08 14.10 -3.89
N LYS A 887 31.50 13.96 -2.69
CA LYS A 887 31.75 12.85 -1.76
C LYS A 887 30.47 12.03 -1.65
N ILE A 888 30.52 10.76 -2.06
CA ILE A 888 29.32 9.96 -2.27
C ILE A 888 29.44 8.63 -1.52
N VAL A 889 28.45 8.29 -0.71
CA VAL A 889 28.27 6.95 -0.08
C VAL A 889 27.01 6.31 -0.70
N PRO A 890 27.11 5.56 -1.82
CA PRO A 890 25.94 5.25 -2.66
C PRO A 890 24.91 4.31 -2.03
N MET A 891 25.25 3.61 -0.94
CA MET A 891 24.40 2.65 -0.24
C MET A 891 24.83 2.55 1.23
N LEU A 892 24.01 3.09 2.14
CA LEU A 892 24.28 3.11 3.57
C LEU A 892 23.95 1.80 4.30
N ASN A 893 23.11 0.93 3.70
CA ASN A 893 22.71 -0.36 4.29
C ASN A 893 22.88 -1.55 3.31
N PRO A 894 24.13 -1.91 2.90
CA PRO A 894 24.36 -3.07 2.05
C PRO A 894 23.77 -4.37 2.59
N ASP A 895 23.97 -4.66 3.88
CA ASP A 895 23.57 -5.93 4.46
C ASP A 895 22.06 -6.16 4.42
N GLY A 896 21.26 -5.11 4.67
CA GLY A 896 19.82 -5.19 4.51
C GLY A 896 19.40 -5.38 3.04
N VAL A 897 20.08 -4.73 2.09
CA VAL A 897 19.83 -4.91 0.65
C VAL A 897 20.12 -6.35 0.22
N ILE A 898 21.26 -6.89 0.64
CA ILE A 898 21.70 -8.25 0.33
C ILE A 898 20.67 -9.28 0.81
N ASN A 899 20.13 -9.10 2.01
CA ASN A 899 19.20 -10.06 2.65
C ASN A 899 17.72 -9.84 2.31
N GLY A 900 17.38 -8.89 1.44
CA GLY A 900 15.99 -8.64 1.04
C GLY A 900 15.13 -7.99 2.13
N ASN A 901 15.74 -7.28 3.09
CA ASN A 901 15.00 -6.45 4.05
C ASN A 901 14.24 -5.32 3.32
N HIS A 902 13.28 -4.71 4.01
CA HIS A 902 12.62 -3.47 3.58
C HIS A 902 13.23 -2.22 4.24
N ARG A 903 13.47 -2.24 5.56
CA ARG A 903 13.75 -1.02 6.35
C ARG A 903 15.01 -1.10 7.21
N CYS A 904 15.20 -2.19 7.94
CA CYS A 904 16.21 -2.29 8.99
C CYS A 904 17.56 -2.83 8.50
N SER A 905 18.59 -2.59 9.30
CA SER A 905 19.88 -3.31 9.24
C SER A 905 19.77 -4.71 9.90
N LEU A 906 20.84 -5.51 9.84
CA LEU A 906 20.90 -6.79 10.56
C LEU A 906 20.82 -6.64 12.09
N ALA A 907 21.06 -5.44 12.64
CA ALA A 907 20.85 -5.13 14.05
C ALA A 907 19.36 -5.07 14.47
N ALA A 908 18.42 -5.35 13.54
CA ALA A 908 16.97 -5.10 13.67
C ALA A 908 16.57 -3.61 13.71
N GLU A 909 17.52 -2.69 13.51
CA GLU A 909 17.31 -1.24 13.70
C GLU A 909 17.25 -0.43 12.39
N ASP A 910 16.41 0.61 12.40
CA ASP A 910 16.34 1.68 11.40
C ASP A 910 17.57 2.60 11.54
N LEU A 911 18.50 2.48 10.59
CA LEU A 911 19.73 3.27 10.59
C LEU A 911 19.49 4.79 10.43
N ASN A 912 18.35 5.20 9.87
CA ASN A 912 17.94 6.62 9.81
C ASN A 912 17.23 7.09 11.10
N ARG A 913 17.32 6.32 12.20
CA ARG A 913 17.05 6.77 13.58
C ARG A 913 18.29 6.74 14.46
N ARG A 914 19.47 6.46 13.87
CA ARG A 914 20.75 6.27 14.59
C ARG A 914 21.83 7.28 14.22
N TRP A 915 21.50 8.39 13.56
CA TRP A 915 22.48 9.42 13.22
C TRP A 915 22.91 10.27 14.42
N ASP A 916 22.10 10.40 15.46
CA ASP A 916 22.49 11.20 16.62
C ASP A 916 23.62 10.53 17.42
N ASN A 917 23.37 9.32 17.94
CA ASN A 917 24.38 8.52 18.63
C ASN A 917 24.58 7.14 17.97
N PRO A 918 25.30 7.05 16.83
CA PRO A 918 25.59 5.78 16.18
C PRO A 918 26.60 4.95 16.97
N CYS A 919 26.30 3.67 17.20
CA CYS A 919 27.27 2.72 17.75
C CYS A 919 28.29 2.32 16.67
N PRO A 920 29.61 2.35 16.90
CA PRO A 920 30.60 1.92 15.91
C PRO A 920 30.53 0.43 15.55
N LYS A 921 30.07 -0.43 16.47
CA LYS A 921 29.97 -1.88 16.27
C LYS A 921 28.67 -2.32 15.57
N LEU A 922 27.55 -1.66 15.88
CA LEU A 922 26.22 -2.00 15.33
C LEU A 922 25.85 -1.13 14.11
N HIS A 923 26.26 0.14 14.10
CA HIS A 923 25.93 1.12 13.05
C HIS A 923 27.20 1.65 12.34
N PRO A 924 28.16 0.79 11.93
CA PRO A 924 29.45 1.24 11.41
C PRO A 924 29.31 2.19 10.21
N THR A 925 28.32 1.95 9.34
CA THR A 925 28.08 2.78 8.15
C THR A 925 27.70 4.21 8.53
N ILE A 926 26.79 4.37 9.50
CA ILE A 926 26.34 5.67 10.01
C ILE A 926 27.40 6.33 10.88
N TYR A 927 28.06 5.54 11.75
CA TYR A 927 29.18 6.00 12.57
C TYR A 927 30.30 6.58 11.71
N HIS A 928 30.72 5.88 10.66
CA HIS A 928 31.77 6.40 9.80
C HIS A 928 31.30 7.56 8.93
N THR A 929 30.07 7.53 8.39
CA THR A 929 29.52 8.64 7.58
C THR A 929 29.44 9.95 8.38
N LYS A 930 28.93 9.89 9.61
CA LYS A 930 28.94 11.05 10.53
C LYS A 930 30.36 11.52 10.86
N GLY A 931 31.30 10.60 11.06
CA GLY A 931 32.70 10.95 11.32
C GLY A 931 33.39 11.66 10.14
N LEU A 932 33.12 11.24 8.90
CA LEU A 932 33.64 11.90 7.70
C LEU A 932 33.10 13.33 7.54
N LEU A 933 31.85 13.56 7.94
CA LEU A 933 31.23 14.89 7.99
C LEU A 933 31.76 15.75 9.16
N GLN A 934 31.98 15.17 10.34
CA GLN A 934 32.64 15.83 11.47
C GLN A 934 34.09 16.22 11.14
N TYR A 935 34.80 15.38 10.39
CA TYR A 935 36.13 15.70 9.87
C TYR A 935 36.10 16.87 8.88
N LEU A 936 35.17 16.87 7.91
CA LEU A 936 34.99 18.01 6.99
C LEU A 936 34.70 19.32 7.74
N GLN A 937 33.91 19.27 8.82
CA GLN A 937 33.68 20.40 9.70
C GLN A 937 34.98 20.85 10.40
N MET A 938 35.76 19.92 10.96
CA MET A 938 37.04 20.19 11.63
C MET A 938 38.06 20.88 10.71
N ILE A 939 38.15 20.51 9.43
CA ILE A 939 39.09 21.12 8.47
C ILE A 939 38.50 22.36 7.75
N ASN A 940 37.38 22.91 8.23
CA ASN A 940 36.67 24.06 7.63
C ASN A 940 36.25 23.83 6.16
N LYS A 941 35.79 22.61 5.84
CA LYS A 941 35.31 22.18 4.53
C LYS A 941 33.90 21.56 4.57
N SER A 942 33.06 21.95 5.54
CA SER A 942 31.65 21.52 5.62
C SER A 942 30.95 21.59 4.25
N PRO A 943 30.18 20.56 3.85
CA PRO A 943 29.53 20.54 2.54
C PRO A 943 28.58 21.73 2.29
N LEU A 944 28.55 22.22 1.06
CA LEU A 944 27.59 23.23 0.60
C LEU A 944 26.17 22.66 0.50
N VAL A 945 26.06 21.36 0.22
CA VAL A 945 24.82 20.58 0.17
C VAL A 945 25.07 19.21 0.77
N TYR A 946 24.14 18.73 1.59
CA TYR A 946 24.00 17.33 1.97
C TYR A 946 22.68 16.80 1.41
N CYS A 947 22.67 15.61 0.81
CA CYS A 947 21.44 14.96 0.38
C CYS A 947 21.50 13.44 0.60
N ASP A 948 20.48 12.90 1.24
CA ASP A 948 20.27 11.46 1.46
C ASP A 948 19.10 10.98 0.58
N TYR A 949 19.32 9.99 -0.28
CA TYR A 949 18.34 9.52 -1.27
C TYR A 949 17.49 8.34 -0.72
N HIS A 950 16.17 8.49 -0.74
CA HIS A 950 15.14 7.63 -0.12
C HIS A 950 13.99 7.32 -1.11
N GLY A 951 13.09 6.41 -0.70
CA GLY A 951 11.93 5.96 -1.49
C GLY A 951 10.59 6.01 -0.72
N HIS A 952 9.67 6.85 -1.18
CA HIS A 952 8.41 7.15 -0.49
C HIS A 952 7.24 6.25 -0.91
N SER A 953 6.75 5.41 0.02
CA SER A 953 5.71 4.40 -0.25
C SER A 953 4.27 4.92 -0.39
N ARG A 954 4.02 6.22 -0.22
CA ARG A 954 2.64 6.80 -0.16
C ARG A 954 2.34 7.98 -1.08
N ARG A 955 3.34 8.60 -1.70
CA ARG A 955 3.17 9.80 -2.55
C ARG A 955 3.73 9.53 -3.94
N LYS A 956 3.18 10.24 -4.93
CA LYS A 956 3.66 10.28 -6.31
C LYS A 956 4.71 11.37 -6.49
N ASN A 957 5.35 11.41 -7.66
CA ASN A 957 6.47 12.30 -8.00
C ASN A 957 7.75 12.03 -7.17
N ILE A 958 8.77 12.87 -7.37
CA ILE A 958 9.98 12.94 -6.55
C ILE A 958 10.01 14.32 -5.87
N PHE A 959 10.46 14.41 -4.62
CA PHE A 959 10.47 15.67 -3.86
C PHE A 959 11.61 15.71 -2.83
N LEU A 960 11.79 16.85 -2.16
CA LEU A 960 12.81 17.02 -1.10
C LEU A 960 12.15 17.40 0.23
N TYR A 961 12.57 16.74 1.30
CA TYR A 961 12.42 17.27 2.65
C TYR A 961 13.69 18.03 3.05
N GLY A 962 13.53 19.17 3.72
CA GLY A 962 14.60 20.04 4.23
C GLY A 962 14.45 20.33 5.73
N CYS A 963 15.16 21.35 6.21
CA CYS A 963 15.04 21.86 7.58
C CYS A 963 14.86 23.38 7.55
N SER A 964 13.76 23.89 8.09
CA SER A 964 13.58 25.31 8.37
C SER A 964 13.84 25.59 9.85
N PRO A 965 14.67 26.59 10.21
CA PRO A 965 14.89 26.97 11.61
C PRO A 965 13.62 27.52 12.27
N THR A 966 12.80 28.21 11.48
CA THR A 966 11.51 28.80 11.88
C THR A 966 10.37 27.78 11.94
N MET A 967 10.61 26.52 11.54
CA MET A 967 9.63 25.42 11.59
C MET A 967 10.24 24.18 12.26
N SER A 968 11.08 24.40 13.29
CA SER A 968 11.56 23.34 14.17
C SER A 968 10.76 23.31 15.46
N TRP A 969 10.56 22.10 16.00
CA TRP A 969 9.97 21.91 17.32
C TRP A 969 10.86 22.42 18.47
N ILE A 970 12.17 22.60 18.23
CA ILE A 970 13.12 23.18 19.19
C ILE A 970 13.27 24.68 18.91
N PRO A 971 12.84 25.60 19.80
CA PRO A 971 12.93 27.05 19.55
C PRO A 971 14.37 27.55 19.32
N ASN A 972 15.34 26.93 19.99
CA ASN A 972 16.76 27.27 19.89
C ASN A 972 17.43 26.85 18.57
N ASP A 973 16.78 26.06 17.70
CA ASP A 973 17.31 25.82 16.34
C ASP A 973 17.31 27.12 15.49
N SER A 974 16.54 28.14 15.89
CA SER A 974 16.57 29.46 15.26
C SER A 974 17.95 30.13 15.29
N VAL A 975 18.77 29.85 16.31
CA VAL A 975 20.14 30.38 16.49
C VAL A 975 21.24 29.39 16.05
N ASN A 976 20.88 28.34 15.30
CA ASN A 976 21.84 27.37 14.74
C ASN A 976 22.94 28.09 13.92
N PRO A 977 24.25 27.79 14.12
CA PRO A 977 25.35 28.37 13.33
C PRO A 977 25.21 28.25 11.80
N ALA A 978 24.44 27.26 11.30
CA ALA A 978 24.09 27.12 9.88
C ALA A 978 23.25 28.29 9.32
N THR A 979 22.60 29.08 10.19
CA THR A 979 21.57 30.08 9.85
C THR A 979 22.05 31.50 10.19
N THR A 980 22.74 31.67 11.31
CA THR A 980 23.15 32.98 11.85
C THR A 980 24.15 33.75 10.98
N GLY A 981 24.72 33.11 9.95
CA GLY A 981 25.61 33.74 8.96
C GLY A 981 24.92 34.73 8.02
N ASN A 982 23.60 34.68 7.85
CA ASN A 982 22.83 35.64 7.04
C ASN A 982 21.73 36.31 7.88
N ARG A 983 21.77 37.65 8.00
CA ARG A 983 20.90 38.43 8.92
C ARG A 983 19.47 38.72 8.42
N MET A 984 19.04 38.03 7.37
CA MET A 984 17.64 37.91 6.93
C MET A 984 17.41 36.44 6.58
N GLU A 985 16.18 35.93 6.70
CA GLU A 985 15.88 34.50 6.52
C GLU A 985 16.30 34.01 5.13
N ASP A 986 17.49 33.43 5.04
CA ASP A 986 18.05 33.01 3.76
C ASP A 986 17.35 31.74 3.29
N ASN A 987 16.43 31.96 2.34
CA ASN A 987 15.65 30.92 1.70
C ASN A 987 16.51 30.03 0.76
N ALA A 988 17.85 30.11 0.83
CA ALA A 988 18.83 29.19 0.26
C ALA A 988 18.53 27.70 0.46
N TYR A 989 17.85 27.31 1.55
CA TYR A 989 17.40 25.93 1.78
C TYR A 989 16.17 25.54 0.94
N LYS A 990 15.39 26.50 0.43
CA LYS A 990 14.31 26.31 -0.55
C LYS A 990 14.78 26.40 -2.01
N THR A 991 15.95 27.02 -2.27
CA THR A 991 16.46 27.29 -3.62
C THR A 991 16.64 26.05 -4.49
N LEU A 992 17.30 24.99 -4.00
CA LEU A 992 17.53 23.78 -4.79
C LEU A 992 16.20 23.06 -5.17
N PRO A 993 15.25 22.80 -4.23
CA PRO A 993 13.93 22.29 -4.58
C PRO A 993 13.15 23.16 -5.59
N ARG A 994 13.24 24.50 -5.52
CA ARG A 994 12.61 25.40 -6.50
C ARG A 994 13.20 25.24 -7.90
N ILE A 995 14.54 25.18 -8.01
CA ILE A 995 15.22 24.95 -9.29
C ILE A 995 14.84 23.58 -9.87
N LEU A 996 14.77 22.55 -9.03
CA LEU A 996 14.40 21.20 -9.45
C LEU A 996 12.96 21.12 -9.99
N HIS A 997 12.00 21.80 -9.36
CA HIS A 997 10.63 21.85 -9.86
C HIS A 997 10.52 22.54 -11.24
N LEU A 998 11.36 23.54 -11.51
CA LEU A 998 11.42 24.24 -12.80
C LEU A 998 12.21 23.48 -13.89
N THR A 999 13.02 22.49 -13.54
CA THR A 999 13.94 21.83 -14.48
C THR A 999 13.70 20.33 -14.67
N SER A 1000 13.20 19.64 -13.65
CA SER A 1000 12.81 18.22 -13.71
C SER A 1000 11.29 18.09 -13.82
N PRO A 1001 10.75 17.38 -14.82
CA PRO A 1001 9.32 17.16 -14.95
C PRO A 1001 8.76 16.19 -13.88
N VAL A 1002 9.60 15.34 -13.29
CA VAL A 1002 9.19 14.39 -12.24
C VAL A 1002 9.24 14.97 -10.82
N PHE A 1003 9.75 16.20 -10.65
CA PHE A 1003 9.93 16.81 -9.33
C PHE A 1003 8.71 17.66 -8.89
N SER A 1004 8.21 17.47 -7.66
CA SER A 1004 7.10 18.23 -7.09
C SER A 1004 7.56 19.15 -5.95
N TRP A 1005 7.52 20.47 -6.19
CA TRP A 1005 7.65 21.46 -5.12
C TRP A 1005 6.51 21.37 -4.09
N PRO A 1006 5.22 21.24 -4.46
CA PRO A 1006 4.13 21.07 -3.48
C PRO A 1006 4.27 19.88 -2.52
N ASN A 1007 4.98 18.82 -2.91
CA ASN A 1007 5.19 17.66 -2.04
C ASN A 1007 6.36 17.86 -1.05
N CYS A 1008 7.17 18.91 -1.21
CA CYS A 1008 8.30 19.22 -0.33
C CYS A 1008 7.83 19.72 1.04
N SER A 1009 8.63 19.47 2.08
CA SER A 1009 8.39 19.96 3.45
C SER A 1009 9.70 20.37 4.11
N PHE A 1010 9.63 21.37 4.99
CA PHE A 1010 10.77 21.92 5.72
C PHE A 1010 10.57 21.86 7.25
N LEU A 1011 9.50 21.21 7.71
CA LEU A 1011 9.20 20.97 9.12
C LEU A 1011 10.27 20.06 9.74
N VAL A 1012 10.67 20.36 10.98
CA VAL A 1012 11.56 19.53 11.79
C VAL A 1012 10.81 19.08 13.05
N GLU A 1013 10.22 17.88 12.97
CA GLU A 1013 9.43 17.26 14.03
C GLU A 1013 10.32 16.47 15.02
N LYS A 1014 9.87 16.29 16.26
CA LYS A 1014 10.60 15.51 17.28
C LYS A 1014 10.96 14.10 16.82
N ALA A 1015 10.00 13.40 16.21
CA ALA A 1015 10.20 12.04 15.66
C ALA A 1015 11.22 11.94 14.50
N LYS A 1016 11.76 13.07 13.98
CA LYS A 1016 12.76 13.10 12.89
C LYS A 1016 14.13 13.59 13.35
N GLU A 1017 14.32 13.94 14.62
CA GLU A 1017 15.55 14.62 15.05
C GLU A 1017 16.82 13.78 14.91
N THR A 1018 16.70 12.45 15.01
CA THR A 1018 17.78 11.48 14.85
C THR A 1018 18.01 11.02 13.40
N THR A 1019 17.36 11.67 12.42
CA THR A 1019 17.55 11.41 10.99
C THR A 1019 18.80 12.08 10.45
N ALA A 1020 19.34 11.53 9.34
CA ALA A 1020 20.51 12.06 8.65
C ALA A 1020 20.40 13.56 8.38
N ARG A 1021 19.27 13.98 7.81
CA ARG A 1021 19.01 15.36 7.40
C ARG A 1021 19.12 16.33 8.58
N VAL A 1022 18.42 16.05 9.67
CA VAL A 1022 18.34 16.95 10.84
C VAL A 1022 19.66 16.97 11.60
N VAL A 1023 20.32 15.82 11.79
CA VAL A 1023 21.64 15.75 12.43
C VAL A 1023 22.69 16.52 11.64
N VAL A 1024 22.73 16.39 10.31
CA VAL A 1024 23.73 17.07 9.47
C VAL A 1024 23.47 18.59 9.39
N TRP A 1025 22.21 19.02 9.45
CA TRP A 1025 21.86 20.44 9.58
C TRP A 1025 22.21 21.03 10.96
N ARG A 1026 21.85 20.35 12.05
CA ARG A 1026 21.98 20.85 13.42
C ARG A 1026 23.41 20.74 13.98
N GLN A 1027 24.13 19.65 13.67
CA GLN A 1027 25.42 19.34 14.31
C GLN A 1027 26.63 19.61 13.41
N ILE A 1028 26.50 19.39 12.09
CA ILE A 1028 27.58 19.63 11.11
C ILE A 1028 27.50 21.06 10.52
N GLY A 1029 26.32 21.70 10.60
CA GLY A 1029 26.08 23.08 10.18
C GLY A 1029 25.72 23.24 8.69
N VAL A 1030 25.28 22.17 8.02
CA VAL A 1030 24.96 22.22 6.57
C VAL A 1030 23.55 22.79 6.36
N LEU A 1031 23.46 24.07 5.96
CA LEU A 1031 22.19 24.76 5.72
C LEU A 1031 21.31 24.06 4.66
N ARG A 1032 21.92 23.53 3.59
CA ARG A 1032 21.22 22.80 2.51
C ARG A 1032 21.31 21.30 2.73
N SER A 1033 20.76 20.85 3.87
CA SER A 1033 20.63 19.43 4.21
C SER A 1033 19.26 18.90 3.79
N TYR A 1034 19.23 17.79 3.05
CA TYR A 1034 18.01 17.25 2.46
C TYR A 1034 17.85 15.72 2.60
N THR A 1035 16.59 15.28 2.53
CA THR A 1035 16.18 13.91 2.17
C THR A 1035 15.48 13.98 0.83
N MET A 1036 15.91 13.22 -0.19
CA MET A 1036 15.20 13.13 -1.47
C MET A 1036 14.26 11.92 -1.45
N GLU A 1037 12.97 12.18 -1.60
CA GLU A 1037 11.90 11.18 -1.53
C GLU A 1037 11.43 10.81 -2.93
N SER A 1038 11.70 9.58 -3.37
CA SER A 1038 11.33 9.09 -4.70
C SER A 1038 10.12 8.16 -4.65
N THR A 1039 9.10 8.34 -5.49
CA THR A 1039 7.97 7.41 -5.56
C THR A 1039 8.37 6.01 -6.09
N TYR A 1040 7.61 4.99 -5.72
CA TYR A 1040 7.62 3.65 -6.36
C TYR A 1040 6.56 3.52 -7.49
N CYS A 1041 5.60 4.45 -7.50
CA CYS A 1041 4.37 4.40 -8.28
C CYS A 1041 4.54 5.12 -9.62
N GLY A 1042 4.45 6.45 -9.61
CA GLY A 1042 4.46 7.28 -10.82
C GLY A 1042 4.19 8.75 -10.55
N ILE A 1043 3.85 9.48 -11.61
CA ILE A 1043 3.79 10.95 -11.62
C ILE A 1043 2.32 11.39 -11.77
N ASP A 1044 1.85 12.26 -10.87
CA ASP A 1044 0.54 12.93 -10.99
C ASP A 1044 0.66 14.44 -11.27
N ARG A 1045 1.87 15.01 -11.14
CA ARG A 1045 2.18 16.38 -11.58
C ARG A 1045 1.83 16.59 -13.06
N ASP A 1046 1.20 17.71 -13.37
CA ASP A 1046 0.97 18.16 -14.75
C ASP A 1046 2.27 18.34 -15.55
N GLY A 1047 2.31 17.71 -16.73
CA GLY A 1047 3.46 17.70 -17.63
C GLY A 1047 3.55 16.40 -18.45
N LYS A 1048 4.66 16.22 -19.17
CA LYS A 1048 4.92 15.10 -20.09
C LYS A 1048 4.65 13.70 -19.51
N PHE A 1049 4.84 13.52 -18.20
CA PHE A 1049 4.78 12.23 -17.53
C PHE A 1049 3.53 12.02 -16.66
N LYS A 1050 2.53 12.92 -16.72
CA LYS A 1050 1.29 12.78 -15.96
C LYS A 1050 0.63 11.42 -16.22
N ASP A 1051 0.17 10.79 -15.14
CA ASP A 1051 -0.47 9.48 -15.11
C ASP A 1051 0.40 8.33 -15.70
N GLN A 1052 1.73 8.51 -15.74
CA GLN A 1052 2.69 7.44 -16.08
C GLN A 1052 3.35 6.84 -14.84
N HIS A 1053 3.70 5.56 -14.90
CA HIS A 1053 4.57 4.92 -13.92
C HIS A 1053 5.98 5.54 -13.93
N ILE A 1054 6.64 5.50 -12.77
CA ILE A 1054 8.07 5.80 -12.67
C ILE A 1054 8.87 4.66 -13.32
N THR A 1055 9.83 5.00 -14.19
CA THR A 1055 10.75 4.09 -14.87
C THR A 1055 12.19 4.29 -14.37
N THR A 1056 13.09 3.32 -14.61
CA THR A 1056 14.51 3.48 -14.26
C THR A 1056 15.15 4.68 -14.98
N SER A 1057 14.77 4.94 -16.23
CA SER A 1057 15.25 6.11 -16.99
C SER A 1057 14.79 7.45 -16.39
N MET A 1058 13.55 7.56 -15.88
CA MET A 1058 13.11 8.77 -15.16
C MET A 1058 13.90 9.01 -13.87
N MET A 1059 14.29 7.94 -13.18
CA MET A 1059 15.09 8.02 -11.96
C MET A 1059 16.54 8.41 -12.29
N GLU A 1060 17.13 7.82 -13.35
CA GLU A 1060 18.46 8.20 -13.83
C GLU A 1060 18.49 9.67 -14.30
N ASP A 1061 17.49 10.16 -15.05
CA ASP A 1061 17.37 11.59 -15.42
C ASP A 1061 17.21 12.48 -14.19
N MET A 1062 16.42 12.10 -13.18
CA MET A 1062 16.31 12.88 -11.95
C MET A 1062 17.67 13.07 -11.26
N GLY A 1063 18.55 12.07 -11.29
CA GLY A 1063 19.93 12.17 -10.80
C GLY A 1063 20.78 13.18 -11.58
N GLN A 1064 20.63 13.19 -12.91
CA GLN A 1064 21.20 14.23 -13.76
C GLN A 1064 20.61 15.63 -13.43
N LYS A 1065 19.29 15.77 -13.31
CA LYS A 1065 18.62 17.06 -13.02
C LYS A 1065 19.00 17.62 -11.65
N PHE A 1066 19.14 16.76 -10.64
CA PHE A 1066 19.69 17.14 -9.33
C PHE A 1066 21.06 17.78 -9.47
N SER A 1067 21.96 17.12 -10.20
CA SER A 1067 23.32 17.61 -10.45
C SER A 1067 23.33 18.92 -11.26
N GLU A 1068 22.58 19.02 -12.36
CA GLU A 1068 22.45 20.24 -13.16
C GLU A 1068 21.95 21.44 -12.33
N ALA A 1069 21.03 21.21 -11.38
CA ALA A 1069 20.52 22.25 -10.50
C ALA A 1069 21.57 22.78 -9.52
N LEU A 1070 22.58 21.98 -9.11
CA LEU A 1070 23.65 22.42 -8.21
C LEU A 1070 24.50 23.54 -8.81
N ILE A 1071 24.73 23.55 -10.14
CA ILE A 1071 25.46 24.64 -10.84
C ILE A 1071 24.85 25.99 -10.48
N ARG A 1072 23.52 26.08 -10.55
CA ARG A 1072 22.73 27.29 -10.30
C ARG A 1072 22.71 27.70 -8.82
N THR A 1073 23.19 26.86 -7.89
CA THR A 1073 23.29 27.20 -6.45
C THR A 1073 24.59 27.92 -6.07
N ARG A 1074 25.58 27.98 -6.98
CA ARG A 1074 26.86 28.69 -6.81
C ARG A 1074 26.89 30.07 -7.45
N THR A 1075 26.02 30.35 -8.43
CA THR A 1075 25.88 31.69 -9.01
C THR A 1075 25.46 32.69 -7.93
N LYS A 1076 26.26 33.75 -7.71
CA LYS A 1076 25.80 34.90 -6.93
C LYS A 1076 24.64 35.54 -7.71
N TYR A 1077 23.43 35.44 -7.18
CA TYR A 1077 22.27 36.15 -7.73
C TYR A 1077 22.48 37.66 -7.55
N THR A 1078 22.96 38.34 -8.60
CA THR A 1078 22.89 39.79 -8.67
C THR A 1078 21.42 40.21 -8.75
N THR A 1079 21.07 41.31 -8.10
CA THR A 1079 19.68 41.81 -7.98
C THR A 1079 19.01 42.08 -9.33
N GLU A 1080 19.81 42.31 -10.38
CA GLU A 1080 19.38 42.51 -11.76
C GLU A 1080 18.83 41.23 -12.43
N ASN A 1081 19.21 40.05 -11.93
CA ASN A 1081 18.78 38.74 -12.46
C ASN A 1081 17.79 38.04 -11.51
N MET A 1082 16.86 38.79 -10.92
CA MET A 1082 15.65 38.18 -10.37
C MET A 1082 14.82 37.58 -11.51
N VAL A 1083 14.79 36.25 -11.60
CA VAL A 1083 13.62 35.57 -12.17
C VAL A 1083 12.44 35.97 -11.29
N SER A 1084 11.53 36.78 -11.82
CA SER A 1084 10.25 37.04 -11.18
C SER A 1084 9.48 35.72 -11.14
N PHE A 1085 9.50 35.07 -9.98
CA PHE A 1085 8.48 34.08 -9.67
C PHE A 1085 7.13 34.80 -9.82
N PRO A 1086 6.20 34.33 -10.68
CA PRO A 1086 4.88 34.91 -10.72
C PRO A 1086 4.30 34.82 -9.30
N PRO A 1087 3.67 35.89 -8.78
CA PRO A 1087 3.08 35.83 -7.45
C PRO A 1087 2.07 34.67 -7.42
N LEU A 1088 2.28 33.74 -6.49
CA LEU A 1088 1.27 32.74 -6.17
C LEU A 1088 0.01 33.50 -5.77
N SER A 1089 -1.11 33.24 -6.46
CA SER A 1089 -2.39 33.84 -6.11
C SER A 1089 -2.71 33.56 -4.64
N ASP A 1090 -3.36 34.49 -3.96
CA ASP A 1090 -3.49 34.48 -2.49
C ASP A 1090 -4.19 33.21 -1.96
N SER A 1091 -4.95 32.54 -2.81
CA SER A 1091 -5.52 31.19 -2.59
C SER A 1091 -4.50 30.08 -2.32
N GLN A 1092 -3.20 30.28 -2.57
CA GLN A 1092 -2.12 29.32 -2.30
C GLN A 1092 -1.18 29.71 -1.16
N GLN A 1093 -1.33 30.91 -0.56
CA GLN A 1093 -0.58 31.27 0.65
C GLN A 1093 -1.38 30.98 1.94
N ASN A 1094 -2.72 31.10 1.89
CA ASN A 1094 -3.59 30.95 3.07
C ASN A 1094 -4.05 29.51 3.41
N LEU A 1095 -3.46 28.47 2.81
CA LEU A 1095 -3.73 27.07 3.17
C LEU A 1095 -2.72 26.46 4.16
N GLY A 1096 -1.84 27.28 4.74
CA GLY A 1096 -0.82 26.85 5.71
C GLY A 1096 -0.83 27.59 7.05
N ALA A 1097 -1.83 28.44 7.32
CA ALA A 1097 -1.83 29.34 8.49
C ALA A 1097 -3.23 29.67 9.03
N THR A 1098 -3.94 28.67 9.56
CA THR A 1098 -5.02 28.93 10.54
C THR A 1098 -4.38 29.27 11.89
N ALA A 1099 -4.24 30.57 12.18
CA ALA A 1099 -3.77 31.03 13.48
C ALA A 1099 -4.77 30.62 14.58
N GLN A 1100 -4.36 29.75 15.49
CA GLN A 1100 -5.12 29.44 16.70
C GLN A 1100 -4.91 30.56 17.73
N ASP A 1101 -5.98 31.23 18.12
CA ASP A 1101 -5.98 32.25 19.16
C ASP A 1101 -5.69 31.59 20.54
N PRO A 1102 -4.60 31.96 21.26
CA PRO A 1102 -4.20 31.26 22.48
C PRO A 1102 -5.21 31.30 23.63
N ASP A 1103 -6.11 32.28 23.70
CA ASP A 1103 -6.91 32.55 24.91
C ASP A 1103 -8.21 31.73 25.04
N LEU A 1104 -8.57 30.92 24.04
CA LEU A 1104 -9.76 30.05 24.10
C LEU A 1104 -9.50 28.69 24.79
N LEU A 1105 -8.24 28.32 25.06
CA LEU A 1105 -7.84 27.00 25.56
C LEU A 1105 -8.09 26.74 27.06
N LYS A 1106 -8.98 27.51 27.72
CA LYS A 1106 -9.33 27.32 29.15
C LYS A 1106 -10.83 27.17 29.47
N LYS A 1107 -11.72 27.05 28.46
CA LYS A 1107 -13.15 26.75 28.68
C LYS A 1107 -13.77 25.81 27.62
N ALA A 1108 -13.18 24.63 27.43
CA ALA A 1108 -13.76 23.56 26.59
C ALA A 1108 -14.06 22.25 27.36
N ASP A 1109 -13.87 22.22 28.68
CA ASP A 1109 -14.13 21.05 29.51
C ASP A 1109 -15.63 20.92 29.88
N SER A 1110 -16.49 20.71 28.87
CA SER A 1110 -17.80 20.01 29.03
C SER A 1110 -18.58 19.83 27.71
N LYS A 1111 -19.36 18.73 27.66
CA LYS A 1111 -20.43 18.39 26.69
C LYS A 1111 -20.04 18.07 25.24
N LYS A 1112 -20.06 16.76 24.93
CA LYS A 1112 -20.29 16.22 23.58
C LYS A 1112 -21.80 16.15 23.28
N SER A 1113 -22.23 16.47 22.06
CA SER A 1113 -23.40 15.88 21.38
C SER A 1113 -23.60 16.50 19.97
N GLY A 1114 -23.64 15.68 18.92
CA GLY A 1114 -23.90 16.10 17.54
C GLY A 1114 -23.21 15.13 16.56
N ASP A 1115 -24.01 14.46 15.74
CA ASP A 1115 -23.57 13.57 14.64
C ASP A 1115 -23.91 14.24 13.28
N ASP A 1116 -23.80 13.49 12.17
CA ASP A 1116 -24.07 13.86 10.75
C ASP A 1116 -22.97 14.72 10.06
N ASP A 1117 -22.61 14.53 8.77
CA ASP A 1117 -22.66 13.35 7.87
C ASP A 1117 -21.75 13.69 6.65
N ASP A 1118 -20.87 12.80 6.18
CA ASP A 1118 -19.92 13.08 5.07
C ASP A 1118 -20.27 12.29 3.78
N LEU A 1119 -20.12 12.93 2.61
CA LEU A 1119 -20.55 12.40 1.30
C LEU A 1119 -19.52 12.62 0.17
N ASP A 1120 -19.09 11.51 -0.45
CA ASP A 1120 -18.31 11.49 -1.69
C ASP A 1120 -19.20 11.77 -2.94
N GLU A 1121 -19.06 12.95 -3.57
CA GLU A 1121 -19.35 13.12 -5.02
C GLU A 1121 -18.42 14.15 -5.70
N PRO A 1122 -18.01 13.92 -6.97
CA PRO A 1122 -17.08 14.79 -7.68
C PRO A 1122 -17.77 15.88 -8.53
N VAL A 1123 -17.61 17.16 -8.17
CA VAL A 1123 -18.28 18.28 -8.84
C VAL A 1123 -17.40 19.00 -9.88
N HIS A 1124 -17.79 18.97 -11.15
CA HIS A 1124 -17.31 19.91 -12.17
C HIS A 1124 -17.88 21.32 -11.93
N ARG A 1125 -17.03 22.35 -11.87
CA ARG A 1125 -17.44 23.75 -11.65
C ARG A 1125 -17.57 24.53 -12.97
N ARG A 1126 -18.78 25.01 -13.28
CA ARG A 1126 -19.02 26.22 -14.11
C ARG A 1126 -19.43 27.39 -13.21
N GLN A 1127 -19.37 28.61 -13.74
CA GLN A 1127 -19.46 29.86 -12.96
C GLN A 1127 -20.86 30.52 -13.03
N THR A 1128 -21.28 31.12 -11.92
CA THR A 1128 -22.09 32.35 -11.85
C THR A 1128 -21.85 33.04 -10.49
N LEU A 1129 -22.31 34.30 -10.33
CA LEU A 1129 -21.89 35.22 -9.24
C LEU A 1129 -23.08 35.80 -8.46
N HIS A 1130 -22.89 36.00 -7.15
CA HIS A 1130 -23.63 36.93 -6.26
C HIS A 1130 -25.12 36.58 -5.97
N ARG A 1131 -25.75 37.07 -4.88
CA ARG A 1131 -25.33 38.05 -3.84
C ARG A 1131 -25.99 37.76 -2.46
N ARG A 1132 -25.36 38.34 -1.42
CA ARG A 1132 -25.62 38.39 0.03
C ARG A 1132 -27.05 38.38 0.59
N ASP A 1133 -27.08 38.05 1.88
CA ASP A 1133 -28.19 37.85 2.82
C ASP A 1133 -28.56 39.12 3.66
N GLU A 1134 -29.66 38.95 4.41
CA GLU A 1134 -29.98 39.47 5.77
C GLU A 1134 -30.42 40.94 6.06
N ASP A 1135 -31.59 40.99 6.72
CA ASP A 1135 -31.98 41.74 7.94
C ASP A 1135 -32.30 43.26 7.96
N GLU A 1136 -33.58 43.53 7.68
CA GLU A 1136 -34.62 44.09 8.58
C GLU A 1136 -34.40 45.29 9.54
N ASN A 1137 -35.48 46.10 9.62
CA ASN A 1137 -35.89 47.04 10.69
C ASN A 1137 -35.13 48.38 10.88
N LEU A 1138 -35.81 49.50 10.59
CA LEU A 1138 -36.49 50.30 11.64
C LEU A 1138 -37.49 51.36 11.07
N TYR A 1139 -38.68 51.45 11.68
CA TYR A 1139 -39.56 52.64 11.84
C TYR A 1139 -39.98 53.56 10.66
N SER A 1140 -41.27 53.41 10.28
CA SER A 1140 -42.29 54.46 10.13
C SER A 1140 -42.07 55.74 9.29
N GLY A 1141 -42.93 55.94 8.28
CA GLY A 1141 -43.62 57.23 8.08
C GLY A 1141 -43.67 57.82 6.66
N GLY A 1142 -44.80 57.60 5.97
CA GLY A 1142 -45.51 58.55 5.08
C GLY A 1142 -44.81 59.22 3.88
N GLU A 1143 -45.42 59.06 2.69
CA GLU A 1143 -45.43 60.00 1.55
C GLU A 1143 -44.06 60.24 0.84
N ASP A 1144 -43.94 60.25 -0.50
CA ASP A 1144 -44.95 60.23 -1.57
C ASP A 1144 -44.37 59.82 -2.96
N ILE A 1145 -45.26 59.57 -3.94
CA ILE A 1145 -45.08 59.75 -5.41
C ILE A 1145 -44.22 58.74 -6.24
N ASP A 1146 -44.96 58.04 -7.13
CA ASP A 1146 -44.75 57.65 -8.55
C ASP A 1146 -43.49 56.82 -9.01
N ASP A 1147 -43.54 55.91 -9.99
CA ASP A 1147 -44.61 55.52 -10.94
C ASP A 1147 -44.53 54.04 -11.45
N MET A 1148 -45.63 53.57 -12.06
CA MET A 1148 -45.95 52.36 -12.90
C MET A 1148 -44.83 51.49 -13.54
N ASN A 1149 -44.98 50.24 -14.06
CA ASN A 1149 -45.97 49.10 -14.16
C ASN A 1149 -45.21 47.92 -14.86
N GLU A 1150 -45.64 46.69 -15.22
CA GLU A 1150 -46.76 45.70 -15.09
C GLU A 1150 -46.07 44.33 -15.47
N GLU A 1151 -46.47 43.08 -15.17
CA GLU A 1151 -47.70 42.33 -14.81
C GLU A 1151 -48.59 41.77 -15.97
N SER A 1152 -49.41 40.74 -15.68
CA SER A 1152 -50.05 39.71 -16.58
C SER A 1152 -49.08 38.68 -17.21
N SER A 1153 -49.23 37.34 -17.14
CA SER A 1153 -50.35 36.36 -17.26
C SER A 1153 -50.62 35.94 -18.74
N GLU A 1154 -51.11 34.73 -19.08
CA GLU A 1154 -51.98 33.77 -18.38
C GLU A 1154 -51.90 32.30 -18.91
N GLU A 1155 -52.69 31.42 -18.27
CA GLU A 1155 -53.31 30.11 -18.62
C GLU A 1155 -53.50 29.67 -20.12
N GLU A 1156 -53.85 28.42 -20.51
CA GLU A 1156 -53.69 27.03 -19.99
C GLU A 1156 -54.13 25.99 -21.11
N MET A 1157 -53.96 24.67 -20.86
CA MET A 1157 -54.74 23.50 -21.40
C MET A 1157 -54.67 22.97 -22.88
N TYR A 1158 -54.53 21.63 -22.98
CA TYR A 1158 -54.85 20.67 -24.08
C TYR A 1158 -54.18 20.84 -25.48
N GLY A 1159 -54.02 19.80 -26.32
CA GLY A 1159 -54.22 18.35 -26.15
C GLY A 1159 -54.30 17.59 -27.50
N ASP A 1160 -53.62 16.44 -27.59
CA ASP A 1160 -53.61 15.35 -28.61
C ASP A 1160 -54.09 15.56 -30.07
N ASP A 1161 -53.26 15.14 -31.04
CA ASP A 1161 -53.69 14.34 -32.22
C ASP A 1161 -52.48 13.64 -32.90
N ASP A 1162 -52.72 12.52 -33.60
CA ASP A 1162 -51.71 11.67 -34.28
C ASP A 1162 -51.47 12.06 -35.76
N GLU A 1163 -50.30 11.75 -36.34
CA GLU A 1163 -50.15 10.84 -37.52
C GLU A 1163 -48.71 10.69 -38.08
N GLU A 1164 -48.54 9.73 -38.98
CA GLU A 1164 -47.30 9.12 -39.51
C GLU A 1164 -46.54 9.93 -40.60
N ASN A 1165 -45.22 9.66 -40.79
CA ASN A 1165 -44.60 9.05 -42.01
C ASN A 1165 -43.17 9.53 -42.41
N TYR A 1166 -42.39 8.54 -42.88
CA TYR A 1166 -41.16 8.51 -43.73
C TYR A 1166 -40.26 9.74 -43.97
N ALA A 1167 -39.01 9.59 -43.49
CA ALA A 1167 -37.75 9.38 -44.25
C ALA A 1167 -37.21 10.39 -45.31
N ASP A 1168 -35.88 10.38 -45.41
CA ASP A 1168 -34.97 11.00 -46.40
C ASP A 1168 -34.94 12.56 -46.44
N ASP A 1169 -33.83 13.24 -46.78
CA ASP A 1169 -32.52 12.78 -47.28
C ASP A 1169 -31.33 13.63 -46.74
N GLN A 1170 -30.12 13.29 -47.18
CA GLN A 1170 -28.78 13.86 -46.93
C GLN A 1170 -28.67 15.37 -47.29
N SER A 1171 -27.66 16.13 -46.85
CA SER A 1171 -26.30 15.76 -46.37
C SER A 1171 -25.76 16.66 -45.25
#